data_AF-S3D6D8-F1
#
_entry.id   AF-S3D6D8-F1
#
_cell.length_a   1.000
_cell.length_b   1.000
_cell.length_c   1.000
_cell.angle_alpha   90.00
_cell.angle_beta   90.00
_cell.angle_gamma   90.00
#
_symmetry.space_group_name_H-M   'P 1'
#
loop_
_entity.id
_entity.type
_entity.pdbx_description
1 polymer ?
#
loop_
_entity_poly.entity_id
_entity_poly.type
_entity_poly.pdbx_seq_one_letter_code
_entity_poly.pdbx_strand_id
1 'polypeptide(L)'
;MDDLITNPQILVDGKPVEASYTPRQAGMTDLISSLKNVDLSAARERLPVIDHNDPREPGNLLRQYSIAKTNQNEFGFWSFALLNCILSRQRILNQLRKHTGICGYIDQIRPKEDVSSRSKEGSYLRIFALLLLLDRENEIGDFIRENVCDESLPLHCSGGTDDLKFTGWKTSEKEWFSTHQWTVLVPYFKLDSEGRPEDYNFPDKTILPWIPWEEGCSIDSNSEPAKDEGGYAEVAKIRIDPSSHGFQKVLKSICLNDDRFALKVLRDGPVNNEKQYLNEVEQLKRFSGLVHDHLVTVLATFTLKKRFHFLFPYAEYALDQYWRDKIPQPSLDLATVQWFSKQCLGLIEAMHTIHEPDHLNLPAGVKKYGRHGDIKPDNILWFHTTRDPNGIFVISDMGLSAFNSAKSRSNVPGHALPGAPGYRPPECEIEGGMVSRQFDVWTMGCLLLELVTWLLGGQQMLDEFQAKRMSVYINGSKNDIFFEIKTTRGEVPVVAQVKQSVTEWIAQLHAHKKCPKFVHDVLNIIENHMLVVLSEEKKRHTSTALKKAFHEINKLCRANESHDYCVQGIPTPVTPQPNVPVAVLLNENAQNMLDNNRSHLSVHDGRTRNSMTVESLRRMEIAGNVPPEASPVASRAHSAYTW
;
A
#
# COMPACT_ATOMS: atom_id res chain seq x y z
N MET A 1 12.16 27.94 30.59
CA MET A 1 11.75 27.27 31.84
C MET A 1 10.58 26.40 31.49
N ASP A 2 10.74 25.13 31.80
CA ASP A 2 9.96 23.99 31.34
C ASP A 2 8.48 24.10 31.67
N ASP A 3 7.63 23.80 30.70
CA ASP A 3 6.32 23.20 30.97
C ASP A 3 6.16 21.98 30.06
N LEU A 4 6.11 20.82 30.73
CA LEU A 4 6.00 19.48 30.21
C LEU A 4 4.76 19.30 29.32
N ILE A 5 4.96 19.21 28.01
CA ILE A 5 3.93 18.81 27.06
C ILE A 5 3.80 17.29 27.11
N THR A 6 2.85 16.82 27.91
CA THR A 6 2.45 15.41 27.99
C THR A 6 1.42 15.07 26.90
N ASN A 7 1.66 13.93 26.27
CA ASN A 7 0.86 13.27 25.22
C ASN A 7 -0.62 13.07 25.63
N PRO A 8 -1.63 13.33 24.77
CA PRO A 8 -2.98 12.85 25.02
C PRO A 8 -3.09 11.39 24.57
N GLN A 9 -3.04 10.47 25.54
CA GLN A 9 -3.21 9.03 25.36
C GLN A 9 -4.69 8.65 25.11
N ILE A 10 -4.91 7.49 24.49
CA ILE A 10 -6.23 6.85 24.40
C ILE A 10 -6.66 6.47 25.81
N LEU A 11 -7.81 6.95 26.28
CA LEU A 11 -8.34 6.61 27.61
C LEU A 11 -9.30 5.42 27.49
N VAL A 12 -9.03 4.34 28.23
CA VAL A 12 -10.00 3.28 28.53
C VAL A 12 -10.29 3.38 30.03
N ASP A 13 -11.56 3.56 30.40
CA ASP A 13 -12.00 3.81 31.78
C ASP A 13 -11.27 4.97 32.49
N GLY A 14 -10.98 6.05 31.75
CA GLY A 14 -10.29 7.22 32.30
C GLY A 14 -8.81 6.96 32.63
N LYS A 15 -8.26 5.80 32.24
CA LYS A 15 -6.84 5.49 32.36
C LYS A 15 -6.13 5.52 30.99
N PRO A 16 -4.94 6.12 30.91
CA PRO A 16 -4.14 6.17 29.70
C PRO A 16 -3.75 4.75 29.22
N VAL A 17 -4.09 4.39 27.98
CA VAL A 17 -3.55 3.22 27.28
C VAL A 17 -2.29 3.68 26.56
N GLU A 18 -1.13 3.39 27.15
CA GLU A 18 0.16 3.53 26.50
C GLU A 18 0.29 2.49 25.38
N ALA A 19 -0.21 2.80 24.19
CA ALA A 19 0.33 2.21 22.98
C ALA A 19 1.60 2.99 22.62
N SER A 20 2.70 2.74 23.34
CA SER A 20 4.02 3.18 22.94
C SER A 20 4.37 2.44 21.65
N TYR A 21 4.07 3.03 20.49
CA TYR A 21 4.76 2.64 19.26
C TYR A 21 6.21 3.09 19.41
N THR A 22 6.99 2.25 20.07
CA THR A 22 8.41 2.19 19.84
C THR A 22 8.55 1.38 18.56
N PRO A 23 9.11 1.94 17.47
CA PRO A 23 9.62 1.09 16.41
C PRO A 23 10.44 0.02 17.13
N ARG A 24 10.15 -1.25 16.86
CA ARG A 24 10.99 -2.31 17.42
C ARG A 24 12.38 -1.93 16.95
N GLN A 25 13.30 -1.63 17.88
CA GLN A 25 14.70 -1.71 17.52
C GLN A 25 14.87 -3.17 17.16
N ALA A 26 14.75 -3.48 15.87
CA ALA A 26 15.38 -4.64 15.30
C ALA A 26 16.87 -4.39 15.48
N GLY A 27 17.34 -4.54 16.72
CA GLY A 27 18.75 -4.58 17.02
C GLY A 27 19.36 -5.68 16.17
N MET A 28 20.68 -5.67 16.05
CA MET A 28 21.44 -6.72 15.36
C MET A 28 20.92 -8.15 15.64
N THR A 29 20.38 -8.36 16.84
CA THR A 29 19.62 -9.53 17.24
C THR A 29 18.51 -9.94 16.28
N ASP A 30 17.77 -9.10 15.57
CA ASP A 30 16.73 -9.53 14.63
C ASP A 30 17.29 -9.90 13.24
N LEU A 31 18.39 -9.28 12.80
CA LEU A 31 19.16 -9.74 11.63
C LEU A 31 19.77 -11.14 11.86
N ILE A 32 20.10 -11.46 13.11
CA ILE A 32 20.86 -12.66 13.48
C ILE A 32 19.98 -13.76 14.09
N SER A 33 19.01 -13.42 14.95
CA SER A 33 18.16 -14.34 15.75
C SER A 33 16.86 -14.75 15.07
N SER A 34 16.52 -14.15 13.93
CA SER A 34 15.24 -14.40 13.22
C SER A 34 15.05 -15.86 12.78
N LEU A 35 16.10 -16.68 12.74
CA LEU A 35 16.05 -18.04 12.19
C LEU A 35 15.82 -19.13 13.24
N LYS A 36 15.68 -18.78 14.52
CA LYS A 36 15.41 -19.79 15.57
C LYS A 36 14.11 -20.57 15.28
N ASN A 37 13.14 -20.02 14.57
CA ASN A 37 11.84 -20.67 14.30
C ASN A 37 11.38 -20.61 12.82
N VAL A 38 12.28 -20.40 11.86
CA VAL A 38 11.90 -20.29 10.44
C VAL A 38 11.84 -21.68 9.82
N ASP A 39 10.68 -22.03 9.28
CA ASP A 39 10.53 -23.21 8.43
C ASP A 39 11.27 -22.97 7.10
N LEU A 40 12.44 -23.59 6.97
CA LEU A 40 13.27 -23.53 5.76
C LEU A 40 12.80 -24.50 4.66
N SER A 41 11.67 -25.20 4.84
CA SER A 41 11.15 -26.17 3.86
C SER A 41 10.94 -25.54 2.48
N ALA A 42 10.37 -24.34 2.42
CA ALA A 42 10.16 -23.60 1.17
C ALA A 42 11.48 -23.09 0.53
N ALA A 43 12.51 -22.84 1.34
CA ALA A 43 13.83 -22.46 0.85
C ALA A 43 14.60 -23.68 0.31
N ARG A 44 14.38 -24.89 0.87
CA ARG A 44 15.10 -26.12 0.50
C ARG A 44 14.97 -26.50 -0.97
N GLU A 45 13.82 -26.28 -1.59
CA GLU A 45 13.61 -26.58 -3.02
C GLU A 45 14.42 -25.67 -3.95
N ARG A 46 14.88 -24.51 -3.45
CA ARG A 46 15.58 -23.47 -4.24
C ARG A 46 17.05 -23.29 -3.84
N LEU A 47 17.52 -24.02 -2.83
CA LEU A 47 18.93 -24.08 -2.46
C LEU A 47 19.69 -25.03 -3.40
N PRO A 48 21.02 -24.82 -3.60
CA PRO A 48 21.81 -25.73 -4.39
C PRO A 48 21.79 -27.13 -3.78
N VAL A 49 21.61 -28.15 -4.62
CA VAL A 49 21.78 -29.54 -4.21
C VAL A 49 23.27 -29.83 -4.15
N ILE A 50 23.84 -29.79 -2.95
CA ILE A 50 25.26 -30.07 -2.72
C ILE A 50 25.37 -31.47 -2.11
N ASP A 51 25.95 -32.41 -2.86
CA ASP A 51 26.19 -33.78 -2.41
C ASP A 51 26.85 -33.81 -1.02
N HIS A 52 26.29 -34.60 -0.11
CA HIS A 52 26.86 -34.79 1.23
C HIS A 52 28.29 -35.31 1.19
N ASN A 53 28.66 -36.04 0.13
CA ASN A 53 29.99 -36.59 -0.11
C ASN A 53 30.89 -35.70 -0.99
N ASP A 54 30.46 -34.46 -1.29
CA ASP A 54 31.27 -33.51 -2.04
C ASP A 54 32.67 -33.36 -1.37
N PRO A 55 33.76 -33.70 -2.08
CA PRO A 55 35.09 -33.74 -1.49
C PRO A 55 35.71 -32.35 -1.30
N ARG A 56 35.09 -31.30 -1.86
CA ARG A 56 35.63 -29.94 -1.81
C ARG A 56 35.56 -29.39 -0.39
N GLU A 57 36.59 -28.61 -0.04
CA GLU A 57 36.63 -27.95 1.27
C GLU A 57 35.49 -26.94 1.42
N PRO A 58 34.96 -26.75 2.64
CA PRO A 58 33.84 -25.84 2.88
C PRO A 58 34.10 -24.41 2.40
N GLY A 59 35.33 -23.90 2.52
CA GLY A 59 35.72 -22.58 2.01
C GLY A 59 35.55 -22.46 0.48
N ASN A 60 35.92 -23.49 -0.27
CA ASN A 60 35.74 -23.52 -1.74
C ASN A 60 34.26 -23.57 -2.13
N LEU A 61 33.44 -24.31 -1.39
CA LEU A 61 31.99 -24.34 -1.59
C LEU A 61 31.36 -22.97 -1.29
N LEU A 62 31.78 -22.29 -0.22
CA LEU A 62 31.32 -20.92 0.06
C LEU A 62 31.62 -19.98 -1.11
N ARG A 63 32.86 -20.00 -1.62
CA ARG A 63 33.26 -19.16 -2.77
C ARG A 63 32.50 -19.48 -4.04
N GLN A 64 32.20 -20.75 -4.31
CA GLN A 64 31.46 -21.14 -5.51
C GLN A 64 29.98 -20.76 -5.44
N TYR A 65 29.34 -20.99 -4.31
CA TYR A 65 27.89 -20.87 -4.16
C TYR A 65 27.45 -19.50 -3.62
N SER A 66 28.34 -18.50 -3.57
CA SER A 66 27.94 -17.14 -3.18
C SER A 66 26.82 -16.63 -4.09
N ILE A 67 25.78 -16.04 -3.51
CA ILE A 67 24.67 -15.46 -4.26
C ILE A 67 25.13 -14.15 -4.88
N ALA A 68 25.03 -14.03 -6.19
CA ALA A 68 25.36 -12.80 -6.91
C ALA A 68 24.41 -11.66 -6.51
N LYS A 69 24.96 -10.45 -6.42
CA LYS A 69 24.18 -9.23 -6.23
C LYS A 69 23.77 -8.63 -7.57
N THR A 70 22.76 -7.76 -7.54
CA THR A 70 22.37 -6.95 -8.70
C THR A 70 23.52 -6.10 -9.27
N ASN A 71 24.46 -5.65 -8.44
CA ASN A 71 25.68 -4.97 -8.87
C ASN A 71 26.83 -5.98 -9.01
N GLN A 72 27.25 -6.27 -10.25
CA GLN A 72 28.28 -7.28 -10.55
C GLN A 72 29.68 -6.95 -10.01
N ASN A 73 29.93 -5.71 -9.59
CA ASN A 73 31.21 -5.27 -9.03
C ASN A 73 31.34 -5.45 -7.50
N GLU A 74 30.34 -6.05 -6.84
CA GLU A 74 30.36 -6.29 -5.41
C GLU A 74 30.48 -7.78 -5.07
N PHE A 75 31.16 -8.10 -3.97
CA PHE A 75 31.18 -9.46 -3.42
C PHE A 75 29.75 -9.99 -3.21
N GLY A 76 29.52 -11.25 -3.59
CA GLY A 76 28.28 -11.95 -3.34
C GLY A 76 27.94 -12.08 -1.85
N PHE A 77 26.79 -12.66 -1.55
CA PHE A 77 26.33 -12.85 -0.18
C PHE A 77 25.87 -14.28 0.09
N TRP A 78 25.68 -14.60 1.37
CA TRP A 78 25.16 -15.89 1.81
C TRP A 78 23.99 -15.66 2.77
N SER A 79 22.81 -16.16 2.38
CA SER A 79 21.70 -16.28 3.31
C SER A 79 22.06 -17.29 4.40
N PHE A 80 21.41 -17.19 5.57
CA PHE A 80 21.64 -18.17 6.62
C PHE A 80 21.22 -19.59 6.21
N ALA A 81 20.17 -19.72 5.40
CA ALA A 81 19.72 -21.01 4.87
C ALA A 81 20.79 -21.64 3.97
N LEU A 82 21.42 -20.82 3.11
CA LEU A 82 22.52 -21.25 2.26
C LEU A 82 23.76 -21.63 3.08
N LEU A 83 24.13 -20.85 4.10
CA LEU A 83 25.21 -21.21 5.02
C LEU A 83 24.94 -22.56 5.69
N ASN A 84 23.70 -22.81 6.14
CA ASN A 84 23.30 -24.10 6.70
C ASN A 84 23.33 -25.25 5.69
N CYS A 85 23.09 -24.97 4.41
CA CYS A 85 23.21 -25.97 3.35
C CYS A 85 24.68 -26.33 3.08
N ILE A 86 25.53 -25.31 2.92
CA ILE A 86 26.95 -25.46 2.59
C ILE A 86 27.70 -26.06 3.79
N LEU A 87 27.56 -25.49 4.97
CA LEU A 87 28.32 -25.84 6.17
C LEU A 87 27.66 -26.96 6.97
N SER A 88 27.37 -28.09 6.31
CA SER A 88 26.80 -29.29 6.95
C SER A 88 27.63 -29.70 8.18
N ARG A 89 26.98 -30.29 9.20
CA ARG A 89 27.68 -30.70 10.43
C ARG A 89 28.86 -31.64 10.12
N GLN A 90 28.68 -32.53 9.15
CA GLN A 90 29.74 -33.44 8.71
C GLN A 90 30.90 -32.69 8.04
N ARG A 91 30.62 -31.70 7.18
CA ARG A 91 31.65 -30.89 6.51
C ARG A 91 32.43 -30.04 7.50
N ILE A 92 31.75 -29.41 8.47
CA ILE A 92 32.41 -28.68 9.56
C ILE A 92 33.30 -29.63 10.35
N LEU A 93 32.80 -30.79 10.76
CA LEU A 93 33.58 -31.78 11.53
C LEU A 93 34.81 -32.27 10.75
N ASN A 94 34.68 -32.52 9.46
CA ASN A 94 35.80 -32.90 8.60
C ASN A 94 36.87 -31.80 8.51
N GLN A 95 36.46 -30.53 8.45
CA GLN A 95 37.39 -29.41 8.44
C GLN A 95 38.08 -29.23 9.80
N LEU A 96 37.32 -29.28 10.90
CA LEU A 96 37.88 -29.15 12.25
C LEU A 96 38.90 -30.26 12.56
N ARG A 97 38.70 -31.49 12.04
CA ARG A 97 39.64 -32.62 12.21
C ARG A 97 41.01 -32.38 11.60
N LYS A 98 41.15 -31.42 10.68
CA LYS A 98 42.46 -31.03 10.13
C LYS A 98 43.30 -30.24 11.13
N HIS A 99 42.69 -29.75 12.20
CA HIS A 99 43.30 -28.87 13.19
C HIS A 99 43.25 -29.49 14.59
N THR A 100 44.35 -29.38 15.34
CA THR A 100 44.45 -29.97 16.67
C THR A 100 43.67 -29.15 17.71
N GLY A 101 42.87 -29.82 18.54
CA GLY A 101 42.27 -29.20 19.74
C GLY A 101 40.96 -28.44 19.53
N ILE A 102 40.42 -28.39 18.30
CA ILE A 102 39.20 -27.62 18.00
C ILE A 102 37.99 -28.46 17.58
N CYS A 103 38.15 -29.79 17.42
CA CYS A 103 37.05 -30.71 17.09
C CYS A 103 35.88 -30.67 18.09
N GLY A 104 36.15 -30.33 19.35
CA GLY A 104 35.14 -30.22 20.40
C GLY A 104 34.15 -29.08 20.20
N TYR A 105 34.46 -28.11 19.33
CA TYR A 105 33.63 -26.93 19.09
C TYR A 105 32.46 -27.14 18.12
N ILE A 106 32.30 -28.35 17.58
CA ILE A 106 31.26 -28.66 16.59
C ILE A 106 29.84 -28.37 17.09
N ASP A 107 29.57 -28.58 18.38
CA ASP A 107 28.24 -28.38 18.95
C ASP A 107 27.89 -26.90 19.10
N GLN A 108 28.87 -26.03 19.33
CA GLN A 108 28.71 -24.58 19.37
C GLN A 108 28.52 -24.00 17.96
N ILE A 109 29.27 -24.49 16.98
CA ILE A 109 29.17 -24.02 15.59
C ILE A 109 27.86 -24.50 14.96
N ARG A 110 27.53 -25.79 15.13
CA ARG A 110 26.32 -26.41 14.55
C ARG A 110 25.72 -27.47 15.49
N PRO A 111 24.78 -27.10 16.37
CA PRO A 111 24.12 -28.02 17.29
C PRO A 111 23.46 -29.23 16.59
N LYS A 112 23.27 -30.34 17.33
CA LYS A 112 22.52 -31.52 16.83
C LYS A 112 21.02 -31.22 16.76
N GLU A 113 20.35 -31.74 15.73
CA GLU A 113 18.95 -31.43 15.42
C GLU A 113 17.92 -31.89 16.49
N ASP A 114 18.25 -32.90 17.31
CA ASP A 114 17.33 -33.52 18.29
C ASP A 114 17.30 -32.89 19.70
N VAL A 115 18.08 -31.85 19.98
CA VAL A 115 18.18 -31.31 21.34
C VAL A 115 17.15 -30.19 21.54
N SER A 116 16.01 -30.55 22.13
CA SER A 116 14.96 -29.60 22.57
C SER A 116 15.42 -28.62 23.66
N SER A 117 16.60 -28.82 24.25
CA SER A 117 17.30 -27.81 25.05
C SER A 117 18.29 -27.03 24.18
N ARG A 118 17.77 -26.04 23.43
CA ARG A 118 18.62 -25.02 22.80
C ARG A 118 19.48 -24.37 23.89
N SER A 119 20.80 -24.48 23.79
CA SER A 119 21.73 -23.86 24.72
C SER A 119 21.47 -22.34 24.79
N LYS A 120 21.67 -21.74 25.97
CA LYS A 120 21.69 -20.27 26.12
C LYS A 120 22.84 -19.62 25.32
N GLU A 121 23.77 -20.43 24.81
CA GLU A 121 24.95 -20.03 24.03
C GLU A 121 24.56 -19.78 22.55
N GLY A 122 25.06 -18.68 21.97
CA GLY A 122 24.79 -18.27 20.58
C GLY A 122 25.41 -19.20 19.52
N SER A 123 24.99 -19.05 18.26
CA SER A 123 25.55 -19.83 17.14
C SER A 123 26.87 -19.22 16.68
N TYR A 124 27.78 -20.02 16.10
CA TYR A 124 29.06 -19.54 15.56
C TYR A 124 29.21 -19.83 14.06
N LEU A 125 28.10 -20.11 13.36
CA LEU A 125 28.10 -20.56 11.97
C LEU A 125 28.61 -19.48 11.01
N ARG A 126 28.19 -18.22 11.20
CA ARG A 126 28.59 -17.09 10.36
C ARG A 126 30.04 -16.72 10.60
N ILE A 127 30.48 -16.69 11.86
CA ILE A 127 31.89 -16.46 12.20
C ILE A 127 32.76 -17.55 11.59
N PHE A 128 32.38 -18.81 11.74
CA PHE A 128 33.12 -19.92 11.12
C PHE A 128 33.17 -19.80 9.59
N ALA A 129 32.09 -19.37 8.94
CA ALA A 129 32.09 -19.09 7.50
C ALA A 129 33.09 -17.99 7.11
N LEU A 130 33.17 -16.90 7.87
CA LEU A 130 34.14 -15.82 7.63
C LEU A 130 35.58 -16.29 7.82
N LEU A 131 35.84 -17.10 8.85
CA LEU A 131 37.16 -17.67 9.09
C LEU A 131 37.58 -18.64 7.97
N LEU A 132 36.66 -19.48 7.47
CA LEU A 132 36.92 -20.32 6.30
C LEU A 132 37.23 -19.50 5.05
N LEU A 133 36.60 -18.33 4.88
CA LEU A 133 36.88 -17.44 3.75
C LEU A 133 38.23 -16.70 3.90
N LEU A 134 38.81 -16.66 5.10
CA LEU A 134 40.14 -16.12 5.40
C LEU A 134 41.23 -17.19 5.55
N ASP A 135 40.87 -18.48 5.40
CA ASP A 135 41.75 -19.63 5.69
C ASP A 135 42.31 -19.59 7.13
N ARG A 136 41.47 -19.17 8.08
CA ARG A 136 41.78 -19.03 9.53
C ARG A 136 40.82 -19.81 10.42
N GLU A 137 40.24 -20.90 9.93
CA GLU A 137 39.23 -21.68 10.67
C GLU A 137 39.77 -22.33 11.96
N ASN A 138 41.09 -22.43 12.13
CA ASN A 138 41.75 -22.90 13.34
C ASN A 138 41.54 -21.97 14.55
N GLU A 139 41.16 -20.71 14.32
CA GLU A 139 41.03 -19.66 15.33
C GLU A 139 39.60 -19.57 15.91
N ILE A 140 38.67 -20.42 15.46
CA ILE A 140 37.29 -20.43 15.97
C ILE A 140 37.20 -20.60 17.50
N GLY A 141 38.19 -21.28 18.09
CA GLY A 141 38.29 -21.47 19.53
C GLY A 141 38.48 -20.15 20.30
N ASP A 142 39.11 -19.15 19.70
CA ASP A 142 39.30 -17.84 20.35
C ASP A 142 37.97 -17.09 20.47
N PHE A 143 37.17 -17.06 19.40
CA PHE A 143 35.83 -16.49 19.40
C PHE A 143 34.91 -17.18 20.42
N ILE A 144 34.95 -18.51 20.50
CA ILE A 144 34.14 -19.28 21.45
C ILE A 144 34.57 -19.02 22.90
N ARG A 145 35.88 -18.98 23.19
CA ARG A 145 36.39 -18.70 24.54
C ARG A 145 36.04 -17.28 25.02
N GLU A 146 36.01 -16.32 24.11
CA GLU A 146 35.57 -14.95 24.40
C GLU A 146 34.05 -14.74 24.36
N ASN A 147 33.28 -15.79 24.07
CA ASN A 147 31.82 -15.72 23.92
C ASN A 147 31.38 -14.69 22.85
N VAL A 148 32.17 -14.56 21.79
CA VAL A 148 31.86 -13.73 20.61
C VAL A 148 31.20 -14.61 19.56
N CYS A 149 29.89 -14.78 19.70
CA CYS A 149 29.05 -15.57 18.79
C CYS A 149 28.53 -14.74 17.60
N ASP A 150 27.78 -15.37 16.70
CA ASP A 150 27.18 -14.73 15.52
C ASP A 150 26.32 -13.52 15.92
N GLU A 151 25.62 -13.54 17.06
CA GLU A 151 24.85 -12.42 17.62
C GLU A 151 25.71 -11.18 17.98
N SER A 152 27.03 -11.35 18.10
CA SER A 152 27.98 -10.26 18.35
C SER A 152 28.40 -9.54 17.07
N LEU A 153 28.15 -10.12 15.90
CA LEU A 153 28.39 -9.46 14.61
C LEU A 153 27.41 -8.29 14.43
N PRO A 154 27.79 -7.20 13.76
CA PRO A 154 29.08 -6.90 13.19
C PRO A 154 30.07 -6.40 14.26
N LEU A 155 31.29 -6.92 14.19
CA LEU A 155 32.39 -6.51 15.05
C LEU A 155 33.07 -5.26 14.48
N HIS A 156 33.45 -4.35 15.37
CA HIS A 156 34.34 -3.24 15.05
C HIS A 156 35.78 -3.68 15.25
N CYS A 157 36.50 -3.89 14.16
CA CYS A 157 37.90 -4.35 14.18
C CYS A 157 38.91 -3.19 14.40
N SER A 158 38.50 -2.13 15.10
CA SER A 158 39.33 -0.93 15.33
C SER A 158 40.29 -1.12 16.50
N GLY A 159 41.45 -1.70 16.21
CA GLY A 159 42.75 -1.32 16.78
C GLY A 159 43.01 -1.42 18.30
N GLY A 160 42.10 -1.91 19.12
CA GLY A 160 42.37 -2.17 20.55
C GLY A 160 43.43 -3.28 20.71
N THR A 161 44.40 -3.07 21.59
CA THR A 161 45.49 -4.03 21.86
C THR A 161 45.06 -5.29 22.64
N ASP A 162 43.79 -5.39 23.04
CA ASP A 162 43.28 -6.43 23.95
C ASP A 162 42.23 -7.39 23.34
N ASP A 163 41.97 -7.33 22.03
CA ASP A 163 41.08 -8.30 21.35
C ASP A 163 41.83 -9.61 21.07
N LEU A 164 41.83 -10.54 22.03
CA LEU A 164 42.53 -11.83 21.96
C LEU A 164 42.19 -12.60 20.66
N LYS A 165 40.93 -12.56 20.19
CA LYS A 165 40.41 -13.18 18.94
C LYS A 165 40.98 -12.63 17.63
N PHE A 166 41.58 -11.45 17.66
CA PHE A 166 42.23 -10.84 16.49
C PHE A 166 43.75 -10.71 16.69
N THR A 167 44.31 -11.43 17.67
CA THR A 167 45.74 -11.46 17.93
C THR A 167 46.47 -12.07 16.74
N GLY A 168 47.51 -11.39 16.25
CA GLY A 168 48.28 -11.87 15.09
C GLY A 168 47.65 -11.64 13.72
N TRP A 169 46.47 -11.01 13.66
CA TRP A 169 45.86 -10.60 12.39
C TRP A 169 46.52 -9.34 11.83
N LYS A 170 46.81 -9.34 10.53
CA LYS A 170 47.24 -8.16 9.78
C LYS A 170 46.10 -7.16 9.69
N THR A 171 46.43 -5.87 9.56
CA THR A 171 45.45 -4.81 9.33
C THR A 171 44.52 -5.12 8.17
N SER A 172 45.06 -5.62 7.04
CA SER A 172 44.27 -5.99 5.86
C SER A 172 43.26 -7.11 6.12
N GLU A 173 43.58 -8.07 7.00
CA GLU A 173 42.66 -9.17 7.36
C GLU A 173 41.54 -8.67 8.26
N LYS A 174 41.86 -7.77 9.20
CA LYS A 174 40.87 -7.08 10.05
C LYS A 174 39.92 -6.22 9.22
N GLU A 175 40.45 -5.46 8.26
CA GLU A 175 39.66 -4.68 7.30
C GLU A 175 38.79 -5.56 6.42
N TRP A 176 39.34 -6.70 5.94
CA TRP A 176 38.60 -7.68 5.16
C TRP A 176 37.43 -8.24 5.97
N PHE A 177 37.66 -8.73 7.20
CA PHE A 177 36.60 -9.26 8.06
C PHE A 177 35.55 -8.21 8.38
N SER A 178 35.99 -6.99 8.71
CA SER A 178 35.08 -5.89 9.05
C SER A 178 34.14 -5.53 7.90
N THR A 179 34.62 -5.69 6.65
CA THR A 179 33.85 -5.44 5.44
C THR A 179 32.99 -6.64 5.05
N HIS A 180 33.53 -7.86 5.10
CA HIS A 180 32.89 -9.06 4.59
C HIS A 180 31.90 -9.69 5.57
N GLN A 181 31.95 -9.38 6.86
CA GLN A 181 30.91 -9.83 7.80
C GLN A 181 29.49 -9.46 7.33
N TRP A 182 29.31 -8.33 6.65
CA TRP A 182 28.01 -7.92 6.11
C TRP A 182 27.46 -8.88 5.04
N THR A 183 28.32 -9.65 4.37
CA THR A 183 27.92 -10.65 3.35
C THR A 183 27.24 -11.88 3.93
N VAL A 184 27.41 -12.15 5.23
CA VAL A 184 26.76 -13.25 5.96
C VAL A 184 25.67 -12.76 6.93
N LEU A 185 25.45 -11.43 6.99
CA LEU A 185 24.44 -10.75 7.82
C LEU A 185 23.24 -10.27 7.00
N VAL A 186 22.97 -10.90 5.86
CA VAL A 186 21.85 -10.54 5.00
C VAL A 186 20.52 -10.83 5.70
N PRO A 187 19.54 -9.91 5.66
CA PRO A 187 18.27 -10.07 6.35
C PRO A 187 17.43 -11.20 5.78
N TYR A 188 16.59 -11.78 6.65
CA TYR A 188 15.49 -12.64 6.27
C TYR A 188 14.17 -11.91 6.55
N PHE A 189 13.40 -11.61 5.51
CA PHE A 189 12.11 -10.94 5.65
C PHE A 189 11.03 -11.95 6.02
N LYS A 190 10.35 -11.71 7.14
CA LYS A 190 9.27 -12.56 7.63
C LYS A 190 8.03 -11.74 7.93
N LEU A 191 6.91 -12.46 7.93
CA LEU A 191 5.65 -11.99 8.48
C LEU A 191 5.45 -12.67 9.82
N ASP A 192 4.69 -12.03 10.71
CA ASP A 192 4.32 -12.68 11.97
C ASP A 192 3.28 -13.81 11.75
N SER A 193 2.88 -14.49 12.82
CA SER A 193 1.91 -15.58 12.77
C SER A 193 0.54 -15.19 12.18
N GLU A 194 0.21 -13.90 12.23
CA GLU A 194 -1.04 -13.32 11.73
C GLU A 194 -0.88 -12.75 10.31
N GLY A 195 0.30 -12.92 9.69
CA GLY A 195 0.59 -12.44 8.35
C GLY A 195 0.85 -10.94 8.28
N ARG A 196 1.15 -10.28 9.40
CA ARG A 196 1.46 -8.84 9.44
C ARG A 196 2.93 -8.56 9.12
N PRO A 197 3.21 -7.43 8.45
CA PRO A 197 4.57 -6.97 8.16
C PRO A 197 5.32 -6.61 9.44
N GLU A 198 6.58 -7.01 9.50
CA GLU A 198 7.55 -6.48 10.46
C GLU A 198 8.10 -5.13 9.97
N ASP A 199 8.46 -4.27 10.92
CA ASP A 199 9.11 -2.97 10.68
C ASP A 199 10.58 -3.03 11.13
N TYR A 200 11.51 -2.95 10.19
CA TYR A 200 12.94 -3.15 10.46
C TYR A 200 13.71 -1.82 10.47
N ASN A 201 14.77 -1.74 11.29
CA ASN A 201 15.73 -0.64 11.23
C ASN A 201 17.12 -1.23 10.94
N PHE A 202 17.58 -1.09 9.70
CA PHE A 202 18.82 -1.71 9.23
C PHE A 202 20.01 -0.74 9.33
N PRO A 203 21.18 -1.21 9.82
CA PRO A 203 22.42 -0.46 9.73
C PRO A 203 22.77 -0.09 8.29
N ASP A 204 23.44 1.05 8.09
CA ASP A 204 23.76 1.59 6.76
C ASP A 204 24.57 0.65 5.85
N LYS A 205 25.34 -0.26 6.44
CA LYS A 205 26.17 -1.27 5.73
C LYS A 205 25.43 -2.57 5.40
N THR A 206 24.14 -2.66 5.75
CA THR A 206 23.32 -3.84 5.48
C THR A 206 23.28 -4.14 3.98
N ILE A 207 23.64 -5.37 3.64
CA ILE A 207 23.46 -5.90 2.30
C ILE A 207 22.05 -6.48 2.23
N LEU A 208 21.23 -5.93 1.33
CA LEU A 208 19.89 -6.47 1.08
C LEU A 208 19.97 -7.67 0.12
N PRO A 209 19.10 -8.69 0.29
CA PRO A 209 19.13 -9.95 -0.47
C PRO A 209 18.61 -9.80 -1.91
N TRP A 210 19.00 -8.74 -2.62
CA TRP A 210 18.58 -8.48 -3.99
C TRP A 210 19.41 -9.31 -4.97
N ILE A 211 18.75 -10.03 -5.86
CA ILE A 211 19.39 -10.88 -6.88
C ILE A 211 19.20 -10.30 -8.29
N PRO A 212 20.12 -10.55 -9.23
CA PRO A 212 19.98 -10.13 -10.62
C PRO A 212 18.74 -10.71 -11.32
N TRP A 213 18.38 -10.08 -12.42
CA TRP A 213 17.51 -10.70 -13.43
C TRP A 213 18.31 -11.78 -14.18
N GLU A 214 17.67 -12.88 -14.56
CA GLU A 214 18.31 -13.92 -15.36
C GLU A 214 18.73 -13.37 -16.73
N GLU A 215 19.94 -13.73 -17.18
CA GLU A 215 20.45 -13.35 -18.51
C GLU A 215 19.48 -13.84 -19.60
N GLY A 216 18.98 -12.91 -20.42
CA GLY A 216 17.97 -13.18 -21.45
C GLY A 216 16.60 -12.55 -21.19
N CYS A 217 16.34 -12.06 -19.97
CA CYS A 217 15.27 -11.11 -19.72
C CYS A 217 15.74 -9.72 -20.21
N SER A 218 15.39 -9.37 -21.45
CA SER A 218 15.58 -8.01 -21.98
C SER A 218 14.72 -7.02 -21.19
N ILE A 219 15.24 -6.58 -20.06
CA ILE A 219 14.96 -5.26 -19.51
C ILE A 219 16.31 -4.57 -19.56
N ASP A 220 16.40 -3.57 -20.43
CA ASP A 220 17.63 -2.84 -20.70
C ASP A 220 18.37 -2.54 -19.40
N SER A 221 19.55 -3.14 -19.22
CA SER A 221 20.45 -2.86 -18.09
C SER A 221 21.01 -1.43 -18.11
N ASN A 222 20.47 -0.57 -19.00
CA ASN A 222 20.70 0.86 -19.11
C ASN A 222 19.40 1.69 -19.06
N SER A 223 18.20 1.08 -18.95
CA SER A 223 17.03 1.85 -18.51
C SER A 223 17.19 2.07 -17.02
N GLU A 224 17.41 3.33 -16.62
CA GLU A 224 17.13 3.77 -15.25
C GLU A 224 15.83 3.10 -14.78
N PRO A 225 15.71 2.70 -13.48
CA PRO A 225 14.44 2.19 -12.96
C PRO A 225 13.37 3.15 -13.43
N ALA A 226 12.37 2.64 -14.18
CA ALA A 226 11.31 3.46 -14.75
C ALA A 226 10.86 4.43 -13.65
N LYS A 227 11.25 5.70 -13.81
CA LYS A 227 10.90 6.75 -12.86
C LYS A 227 9.43 7.00 -13.10
N ASP A 228 8.57 6.18 -12.50
CA ASP A 228 7.22 6.62 -12.25
C ASP A 228 7.35 7.81 -11.30
N GLU A 229 7.27 9.01 -11.88
CA GLU A 229 7.43 10.29 -11.21
C GLU A 229 6.21 10.61 -10.34
N GLY A 230 6.02 9.82 -9.29
CA GLY A 230 5.25 10.24 -8.13
C GLY A 230 6.04 11.26 -7.32
N GLY A 231 5.46 12.43 -7.03
CA GLY A 231 6.15 13.55 -6.36
C GLY A 231 6.72 13.27 -4.95
N TYR A 232 6.44 12.09 -4.37
CA TYR A 232 6.76 11.76 -2.97
C TYR A 232 7.57 10.47 -2.78
N ALA A 233 7.65 9.58 -3.77
CA ALA A 233 8.33 8.28 -3.63
C ALA A 233 8.95 7.81 -4.95
N GLU A 234 9.96 6.95 -4.84
CA GLU A 234 10.56 6.18 -5.93
C GLU A 234 10.11 4.73 -5.80
N VAL A 235 9.64 4.10 -6.88
CA VAL A 235 9.28 2.68 -6.88
C VAL A 235 10.24 1.92 -7.80
N ALA A 236 10.84 0.85 -7.28
CA ALA A 236 11.76 0.01 -8.03
C ALA A 236 11.26 -1.44 -8.08
N LYS A 237 11.33 -2.06 -9.25
CA LYS A 237 11.10 -3.50 -9.43
C LYS A 237 12.34 -4.29 -9.00
N ILE A 238 12.18 -5.26 -8.10
CA ILE A 238 13.28 -6.07 -7.56
C ILE A 238 12.95 -7.57 -7.52
N ARG A 239 13.98 -8.41 -7.45
CA ARG A 239 13.89 -9.83 -7.03
C ARG A 239 14.64 -10.02 -5.73
N ILE A 240 14.11 -10.91 -4.89
CA ILE A 240 14.69 -11.25 -3.58
C ILE A 240 15.15 -12.69 -3.64
N ASP A 241 16.34 -12.98 -3.08
CA ASP A 241 16.79 -14.35 -2.92
C ASP A 241 15.71 -15.19 -2.19
N PRO A 242 15.23 -16.29 -2.77
CA PRO A 242 14.13 -17.06 -2.19
C PRO A 242 14.41 -17.66 -0.81
N SER A 243 15.67 -17.78 -0.43
CA SER A 243 16.08 -18.28 0.88
C SER A 243 16.22 -17.16 1.93
N SER A 244 15.89 -15.92 1.56
CA SER A 244 15.91 -14.71 2.39
C SER A 244 14.52 -14.11 2.63
N HIS A 245 13.42 -14.81 2.31
CA HIS A 245 12.07 -14.35 2.68
C HIS A 245 11.06 -15.49 2.85
N GLY A 246 10.04 -15.25 3.70
CA GLY A 246 8.95 -16.20 4.00
C GLY A 246 7.60 -15.84 3.39
N PHE A 247 7.57 -15.16 2.24
CA PHE A 247 6.34 -14.56 1.68
C PHE A 247 5.41 -15.54 0.96
N GLN A 248 5.83 -16.78 0.73
CA GLN A 248 5.10 -17.75 -0.10
C GLN A 248 3.68 -18.01 0.43
N LYS A 249 3.51 -18.10 1.76
CA LYS A 249 2.21 -18.29 2.39
C LYS A 249 1.27 -17.10 2.17
N VAL A 250 1.77 -15.87 2.33
CA VAL A 250 0.95 -14.66 2.16
C VAL A 250 0.58 -14.47 0.70
N LEU A 251 1.53 -14.63 -0.23
CA LEU A 251 1.30 -14.48 -1.66
C LEU A 251 0.23 -15.47 -2.13
N LYS A 252 0.34 -16.74 -1.69
CA LYS A 252 -0.68 -17.75 -1.97
C LYS A 252 -2.05 -17.39 -1.38
N SER A 253 -2.13 -16.85 -0.17
CA SER A 253 -3.41 -16.45 0.43
C SER A 253 -4.11 -15.33 -0.35
N ILE A 254 -3.34 -14.40 -0.93
CA ILE A 254 -3.86 -13.32 -1.78
C ILE A 254 -3.87 -13.71 -3.27
N CYS A 255 -3.75 -15.01 -3.58
CA CYS A 255 -3.82 -15.59 -4.93
C CYS A 255 -2.76 -15.07 -5.92
N LEU A 256 -1.59 -14.67 -5.42
CA LEU A 256 -0.43 -14.29 -6.21
C LEU A 256 0.59 -15.41 -6.26
N ASN A 257 1.23 -15.57 -7.40
CA ASN A 257 2.33 -16.50 -7.63
C ASN A 257 3.41 -15.82 -8.48
N ASP A 258 4.05 -14.82 -7.90
CA ASP A 258 5.09 -14.00 -8.53
C ASP A 258 6.31 -13.94 -7.60
N ASP A 259 7.51 -13.93 -8.17
CA ASP A 259 8.78 -13.79 -7.46
C ASP A 259 9.39 -12.38 -7.60
N ARG A 260 8.63 -11.47 -8.21
CA ARG A 260 8.95 -10.05 -8.38
C ARG A 260 8.27 -9.22 -7.30
N PHE A 261 8.97 -8.20 -6.83
CA PHE A 261 8.52 -7.32 -5.77
C PHE A 261 8.68 -5.85 -6.17
N ALA A 262 7.89 -4.98 -5.56
CA ALA A 262 8.01 -3.54 -5.67
C ALA A 262 8.58 -2.96 -4.38
N LEU A 263 9.67 -2.20 -4.51
CA LEU A 263 10.30 -1.46 -3.42
C LEU A 263 9.98 0.02 -3.57
N LYS A 264 9.08 0.53 -2.72
CA LYS A 264 8.76 1.96 -2.62
C LYS A 264 9.71 2.60 -1.62
N VAL A 265 10.38 3.68 -2.01
CA VAL A 265 11.30 4.46 -1.18
C VAL A 265 10.77 5.88 -1.07
N LEU A 266 10.57 6.37 0.15
CA LEU A 266 10.16 7.77 0.34
C LEU A 266 11.33 8.70 -0.04
N ARG A 267 11.05 9.72 -0.86
CA ARG A 267 12.04 10.73 -1.24
C ARG A 267 12.37 11.62 -0.04
N ASP A 268 13.59 12.15 0.00
CA ASP A 268 13.96 13.16 0.99
C ASP A 268 13.14 14.43 0.72
N GLY A 269 12.27 14.78 1.66
CA GLY A 269 11.31 15.88 1.54
C GLY A 269 11.41 16.87 2.70
N PRO A 270 11.01 18.14 2.51
CA PRO A 270 11.16 19.19 3.52
C PRO A 270 10.26 19.06 4.76
N VAL A 271 9.39 18.04 4.86
CA VAL A 271 8.39 17.92 5.94
C VAL A 271 8.26 16.47 6.45
N ASN A 272 8.64 16.25 7.72
CA ASN A 272 8.27 15.14 8.63
C ASN A 272 7.97 13.74 8.01
N ASN A 273 8.89 13.24 7.17
CA ASN A 273 8.81 11.92 6.52
C ASN A 273 8.57 10.77 7.51
N GLU A 274 9.07 10.86 8.74
CA GLU A 274 8.89 9.81 9.76
C GLU A 274 7.42 9.68 10.19
N LYS A 275 6.73 10.80 10.44
CA LYS A 275 5.30 10.76 10.79
C LYS A 275 4.46 10.19 9.65
N GLN A 276 4.77 10.56 8.42
CA GLN A 276 4.08 10.02 7.23
C GLN A 276 4.31 8.52 7.11
N TYR A 277 5.57 8.08 7.26
CA TYR A 277 5.95 6.67 7.27
C TYR A 277 5.19 5.87 8.32
N LEU A 278 5.23 6.30 9.59
CA LEU A 278 4.58 5.59 10.70
C LEU A 278 3.07 5.46 10.50
N ASN A 279 2.44 6.52 10.01
CA ASN A 279 1.01 6.49 9.71
C ASN A 279 0.69 5.54 8.55
N GLU A 280 1.47 5.54 7.47
CA GLU A 280 1.28 4.61 6.35
C GLU A 280 1.50 3.15 6.78
N VAL A 281 2.52 2.87 7.60
CA VAL A 281 2.75 1.54 8.21
C VAL A 281 1.53 1.10 9.02
N GLU A 282 0.97 1.97 9.86
CA GLU A 282 -0.21 1.67 10.68
C GLU A 282 -1.45 1.36 9.81
N GLN A 283 -1.67 2.12 8.74
CA GLN A 283 -2.78 1.88 7.81
C GLN A 283 -2.61 0.56 7.06
N LEU A 284 -1.42 0.29 6.50
CA LEU A 284 -1.15 -0.93 5.74
C LEU A 284 -1.19 -2.19 6.61
N LYS A 285 -0.92 -2.08 7.91
CA LYS A 285 -1.13 -3.17 8.88
C LYS A 285 -2.62 -3.45 9.15
N ARG A 286 -3.48 -2.43 9.08
CA ARG A 286 -4.93 -2.54 9.31
C ARG A 286 -5.71 -2.94 8.07
N PHE A 287 -5.25 -2.50 6.91
CA PHE A 287 -5.93 -2.63 5.63
C PHE A 287 -4.98 -3.31 4.65
N SER A 288 -5.19 -4.60 4.45
CA SER A 288 -4.36 -5.43 3.59
C SER A 288 -5.19 -6.44 2.80
N GLY A 289 -4.54 -7.11 1.84
CA GLY A 289 -5.14 -8.20 1.05
C GLY A 289 -5.61 -9.38 1.89
N LEU A 290 -5.13 -9.52 3.13
CA LEU A 290 -5.61 -10.53 4.08
C LEU A 290 -6.99 -10.17 4.67
N VAL A 291 -7.34 -8.88 4.67
CA VAL A 291 -8.66 -8.39 5.07
C VAL A 291 -9.60 -8.37 3.88
N HIS A 292 -9.12 -7.94 2.71
CA HIS A 292 -9.93 -7.86 1.49
C HIS A 292 -9.05 -7.92 0.22
N ASP A 293 -9.41 -8.77 -0.75
CA ASP A 293 -8.61 -9.05 -1.96
C ASP A 293 -8.25 -7.80 -2.79
N HIS A 294 -9.08 -6.76 -2.74
CA HIS A 294 -8.89 -5.48 -3.45
C HIS A 294 -8.10 -4.43 -2.65
N LEU A 295 -7.36 -4.82 -1.60
CA LEU A 295 -6.46 -3.96 -0.83
C LEU A 295 -5.00 -4.43 -0.95
N VAL A 296 -4.07 -3.50 -1.14
CA VAL A 296 -2.64 -3.82 -1.28
C VAL A 296 -2.09 -4.48 -0.01
N THR A 297 -1.20 -5.46 -0.15
CA THR A 297 -0.55 -6.11 0.98
C THR A 297 0.91 -5.69 1.07
N VAL A 298 1.27 -5.00 2.14
CA VAL A 298 2.69 -4.75 2.46
C VAL A 298 3.33 -6.03 3.01
N LEU A 299 4.53 -6.34 2.55
CA LEU A 299 5.28 -7.54 2.93
C LEU A 299 6.32 -7.25 4.02
N ALA A 300 6.92 -6.07 3.98
CA ALA A 300 7.86 -5.59 4.98
C ALA A 300 7.97 -4.05 4.90
N THR A 301 8.33 -3.42 6.01
CA THR A 301 8.71 -2.01 6.04
C THR A 301 10.07 -1.88 6.69
N PHE A 302 10.91 -0.97 6.23
CA PHE A 302 12.22 -0.80 6.85
C PHE A 302 12.87 0.57 6.63
N THR A 303 13.71 0.94 7.58
CA THR A 303 14.63 2.08 7.45
C THR A 303 16.03 1.59 7.08
N LEU A 304 16.64 2.20 6.07
CA LEU A 304 18.03 1.94 5.68
C LEU A 304 18.65 3.24 5.16
N LYS A 305 19.86 3.60 5.65
CA LYS A 305 20.54 4.84 5.25
C LYS A 305 19.65 6.08 5.41
N LYS A 306 18.90 6.12 6.52
CA LYS A 306 17.93 7.18 6.88
C LYS A 306 16.75 7.36 5.92
N ARG A 307 16.55 6.44 4.97
CA ARG A 307 15.38 6.43 4.08
C ARG A 307 14.40 5.35 4.49
N PHE A 308 13.12 5.65 4.28
CA PHE A 308 12.01 4.76 4.60
C PHE A 308 11.61 3.95 3.37
N HIS A 309 11.41 2.65 3.56
CA HIS A 309 11.14 1.70 2.50
C HIS A 309 9.90 0.87 2.82
N PHE A 310 9.11 0.59 1.79
CA PHE A 310 8.00 -0.35 1.82
C PHE A 310 8.19 -1.39 0.73
N LEU A 311 7.97 -2.65 1.09
CA LEU A 311 8.08 -3.78 0.19
C LEU A 311 6.69 -4.35 -0.09
N PHE A 312 6.34 -4.49 -1.36
CA PHE A 312 5.05 -5.01 -1.82
C PHE A 312 5.24 -6.12 -2.85
N PRO A 313 4.22 -6.98 -3.10
CA PRO A 313 4.16 -7.75 -4.34
C PRO A 313 4.21 -6.80 -5.54
N TYR A 314 4.87 -7.21 -6.62
CA TYR A 314 4.93 -6.40 -7.83
C TYR A 314 3.60 -6.46 -8.60
N ALA A 315 3.04 -5.29 -8.93
CA ALA A 315 1.93 -5.16 -9.88
C ALA A 315 2.52 -4.92 -11.27
N GLU A 316 1.93 -5.53 -12.31
CA GLU A 316 2.45 -5.34 -13.67
C GLU A 316 2.09 -3.97 -14.24
N TYR A 317 0.93 -3.43 -13.84
CA TYR A 317 0.41 -2.15 -14.32
C TYR A 317 -0.33 -1.41 -13.20
N ALA A 318 -0.22 -0.08 -13.17
CA ALA A 318 -1.29 0.77 -12.64
C ALA A 318 -2.48 0.78 -13.61
N LEU A 319 -3.66 1.25 -13.20
CA LEU A 319 -4.87 1.08 -14.00
C LEU A 319 -4.85 1.90 -15.29
N ASP A 320 -4.26 3.08 -15.26
CA ASP A 320 -4.09 3.93 -16.44
C ASP A 320 -3.15 3.29 -17.48
N GLN A 321 -2.07 2.65 -17.01
CA GLN A 321 -1.17 1.82 -17.83
C GLN A 321 -1.87 0.55 -18.32
N TYR A 322 -2.70 -0.08 -17.49
CA TYR A 322 -3.46 -1.27 -17.87
C TYR A 322 -4.41 -0.98 -19.05
N TRP A 323 -5.10 0.16 -19.01
CA TRP A 323 -5.93 0.60 -20.12
C TRP A 323 -5.10 0.86 -21.37
N ARG A 324 -3.99 1.58 -21.29
CA ARG A 324 -3.20 1.93 -22.49
C ARG A 324 -2.44 0.75 -23.08
N ASP A 325 -1.77 -0.02 -22.24
CA ASP A 325 -0.70 -0.93 -22.67
C ASP A 325 -1.14 -2.40 -22.67
N LYS A 326 -2.03 -2.79 -21.72
CA LYS A 326 -2.44 -4.18 -21.56
C LYS A 326 -3.72 -4.52 -22.32
N ILE A 327 -4.80 -3.77 -22.10
CA ILE A 327 -6.11 -3.96 -22.75
C ILE A 327 -6.68 -2.60 -23.21
N PRO A 328 -6.17 -2.03 -24.32
CA PRO A 328 -6.68 -0.77 -24.90
C PRO A 328 -8.11 -0.86 -25.39
N GLN A 329 -8.58 -2.05 -25.76
CA GLN A 329 -9.95 -2.25 -26.20
C GLN A 329 -10.51 -3.55 -25.60
N PRO A 330 -11.31 -3.47 -24.53
CA PRO A 330 -11.91 -4.67 -23.94
C PRO A 330 -13.01 -5.23 -24.84
N SER A 331 -13.24 -6.54 -24.76
CA SER A 331 -14.42 -7.17 -25.34
C SER A 331 -15.64 -6.93 -24.45
N LEU A 332 -16.80 -6.78 -25.06
CA LEU A 332 -18.08 -6.69 -24.35
C LEU A 332 -18.81 -8.03 -24.42
N ASP A 333 -18.12 -9.08 -23.98
CA ASP A 333 -18.68 -10.43 -23.83
C ASP A 333 -19.09 -10.72 -22.38
N LEU A 334 -19.84 -11.80 -22.18
CA LEU A 334 -20.42 -12.13 -20.89
C LEU A 334 -19.35 -12.32 -19.80
N ALA A 335 -18.23 -12.98 -20.14
CA ALA A 335 -17.16 -13.25 -19.20
C ALA A 335 -16.47 -11.95 -18.76
N THR A 336 -16.23 -11.03 -19.70
CA THR A 336 -15.61 -9.74 -19.42
C THR A 336 -16.52 -8.85 -18.59
N VAL A 337 -17.82 -8.80 -18.88
CA VAL A 337 -18.79 -8.03 -18.08
C VAL A 337 -18.96 -8.62 -16.67
N GLN A 338 -19.01 -9.94 -16.53
CA GLN A 338 -19.05 -10.60 -15.22
C GLN A 338 -17.79 -10.33 -14.39
N TRP A 339 -16.63 -10.38 -15.03
CA TRP A 339 -15.36 -10.00 -14.40
C TRP A 339 -15.38 -8.53 -13.98
N PHE A 340 -15.76 -7.62 -14.88
CA PHE A 340 -15.84 -6.18 -14.63
C PHE A 340 -16.78 -5.86 -13.47
N SER A 341 -17.99 -6.44 -13.46
CA SER A 341 -18.95 -6.32 -12.35
C SER A 341 -18.36 -6.76 -11.01
N LYS A 342 -17.63 -7.88 -11.00
CA LYS A 342 -16.92 -8.36 -9.81
C LYS A 342 -15.83 -7.37 -9.37
N GLN A 343 -15.08 -6.78 -10.30
CA GLN A 343 -14.08 -5.76 -9.96
C GLN A 343 -14.74 -4.49 -9.36
N CYS A 344 -15.82 -3.98 -9.94
CA CYS A 344 -16.55 -2.83 -9.41
C CYS A 344 -17.06 -3.08 -7.99
N LEU A 345 -17.66 -4.25 -7.75
CA LEU A 345 -18.08 -4.65 -6.41
C LEU A 345 -16.89 -4.69 -5.45
N GLY A 346 -15.79 -5.33 -5.85
CA GLY A 346 -14.62 -5.48 -5.00
C GLY A 346 -13.95 -4.15 -4.62
N LEU A 347 -13.89 -3.18 -5.53
CA LEU A 347 -13.40 -1.83 -5.23
C LEU A 347 -14.32 -1.10 -4.22
N ILE A 348 -15.64 -1.24 -4.39
CA ILE A 348 -16.62 -0.67 -3.46
C ILE A 348 -16.55 -1.35 -2.08
N GLU A 349 -16.38 -2.67 -2.03
CA GLU A 349 -16.21 -3.44 -0.80
C GLU A 349 -14.90 -3.08 -0.09
N ALA A 350 -13.80 -2.90 -0.80
CA ALA A 350 -12.53 -2.42 -0.24
C ALA A 350 -12.66 -1.02 0.38
N MET A 351 -13.26 -0.07 -0.35
CA MET A 351 -13.55 1.27 0.19
C MET A 351 -14.47 1.18 1.41
N HIS A 352 -15.47 0.29 1.39
CA HIS A 352 -16.32 0.05 2.54
C HIS A 352 -15.55 -0.53 3.73
N THR A 353 -14.64 -1.48 3.54
CA THR A 353 -13.78 -2.01 4.61
C THR A 353 -12.92 -0.91 5.24
N ILE A 354 -12.42 0.05 4.45
CA ILE A 354 -11.70 1.22 4.97
C ILE A 354 -12.65 2.10 5.80
N HIS A 355 -13.85 2.39 5.28
CA HIS A 355 -14.83 3.22 5.99
C HIS A 355 -15.33 2.57 7.27
N GLU A 356 -15.73 1.30 7.21
CA GLU A 356 -16.36 0.50 8.27
C GLU A 356 -15.49 -0.73 8.59
N PRO A 357 -14.38 -0.55 9.35
CA PRO A 357 -13.42 -1.61 9.62
C PRO A 357 -13.93 -2.57 10.71
N ASP A 358 -14.95 -3.37 10.38
CA ASP A 358 -15.57 -4.31 11.30
C ASP A 358 -14.59 -5.39 11.81
N HIS A 359 -13.57 -5.74 11.02
CA HIS A 359 -12.52 -6.69 11.38
C HIS A 359 -11.63 -6.25 12.54
N LEU A 360 -11.60 -4.95 12.87
CA LEU A 360 -10.80 -4.43 13.98
C LEU A 360 -11.48 -4.59 15.35
N ASN A 361 -12.73 -5.07 15.42
CA ASN A 361 -13.48 -5.31 16.66
C ASN A 361 -13.36 -4.17 17.69
N LEU A 362 -13.41 -2.92 17.21
CA LEU A 362 -13.20 -1.76 18.06
C LEU A 362 -14.27 -1.69 19.16
N PRO A 363 -13.90 -1.35 20.42
CA PRO A 363 -14.85 -1.26 21.52
C PRO A 363 -16.04 -0.33 21.20
N ALA A 364 -17.22 -0.66 21.74
CA ALA A 364 -18.40 0.18 21.59
C ALA A 364 -18.11 1.62 22.09
N GLY A 365 -18.32 2.62 21.23
CA GLY A 365 -18.01 4.03 21.53
C GLY A 365 -16.66 4.52 20.96
N VAL A 366 -15.76 3.62 20.54
CA VAL A 366 -14.61 4.00 19.71
C VAL A 366 -15.12 4.23 18.29
N LYS A 367 -15.05 5.48 17.86
CA LYS A 367 -15.59 5.90 16.59
C LYS A 367 -14.85 5.21 15.43
N LYS A 368 -15.58 4.48 14.58
CA LYS A 368 -15.09 3.89 13.32
C LYS A 368 -14.72 5.04 12.38
N TYR A 369 -13.44 5.23 12.04
CA TYR A 369 -13.01 6.31 11.13
C TYR A 369 -11.82 5.91 10.25
N GLY A 370 -12.09 5.28 9.11
CA GLY A 370 -11.11 5.19 8.02
C GLY A 370 -11.61 5.90 6.76
N ARG A 371 -10.65 6.39 5.96
CA ARG A 371 -10.81 6.92 4.60
C ARG A 371 -9.50 6.78 3.84
N HIS A 372 -9.55 6.76 2.51
CA HIS A 372 -8.40 6.70 1.63
C HIS A 372 -7.97 8.09 1.10
N GLY A 373 -8.88 8.99 0.78
CA GLY A 373 -8.57 10.36 0.39
C GLY A 373 -7.74 10.57 -0.89
N ASP A 374 -7.43 9.54 -1.69
CA ASP A 374 -6.64 9.65 -2.93
C ASP A 374 -6.93 8.47 -3.90
N ILE A 375 -8.21 8.14 -4.10
CA ILE A 375 -8.63 7.10 -5.04
C ILE A 375 -8.57 7.66 -6.46
N LYS A 376 -7.71 7.09 -7.32
CA LYS A 376 -7.50 7.47 -8.71
C LYS A 376 -6.86 6.31 -9.48
N PRO A 377 -6.88 6.29 -10.84
CA PRO A 377 -6.32 5.20 -11.64
C PRO A 377 -4.87 4.85 -11.29
N ASP A 378 -4.01 5.83 -11.04
CA ASP A 378 -2.60 5.62 -10.68
C ASP A 378 -2.43 4.80 -9.38
N ASN A 379 -3.42 4.87 -8.48
CA ASN A 379 -3.42 4.16 -7.21
C ASN A 379 -4.22 2.85 -7.25
N ILE A 380 -4.77 2.47 -8.41
CA ILE A 380 -5.39 1.16 -8.62
C ILE A 380 -4.40 0.28 -9.39
N LEU A 381 -3.89 -0.75 -8.73
CA LEU A 381 -2.91 -1.68 -9.29
C LEU A 381 -3.60 -2.90 -9.89
N TRP A 382 -3.11 -3.40 -11.02
CA TRP A 382 -3.53 -4.66 -11.59
C TRP A 382 -2.55 -5.78 -11.27
N PHE A 383 -3.07 -6.86 -10.69
CA PHE A 383 -2.31 -8.08 -10.43
C PHE A 383 -2.85 -9.24 -11.25
N HIS A 384 -1.93 -10.00 -11.84
CA HIS A 384 -2.26 -11.33 -12.32
C HIS A 384 -2.49 -12.26 -11.12
N THR A 385 -3.62 -12.97 -11.10
CA THR A 385 -3.96 -13.87 -9.99
C THR A 385 -4.16 -15.29 -10.48
N THR A 386 -3.96 -16.27 -9.60
CA THR A 386 -4.28 -17.68 -9.89
C THR A 386 -5.78 -17.98 -9.84
N ARG A 387 -6.60 -17.05 -9.33
CA ARG A 387 -8.05 -17.23 -9.15
C ARG A 387 -8.86 -16.69 -10.32
N ASP A 388 -8.39 -15.61 -10.92
CA ASP A 388 -9.09 -14.90 -11.99
C ASP A 388 -8.14 -14.68 -13.17
N PRO A 389 -8.43 -15.26 -14.35
CA PRO A 389 -7.54 -15.17 -15.52
C PRO A 389 -7.40 -13.74 -16.05
N ASN A 390 -8.38 -12.87 -15.80
CA ASN A 390 -8.34 -11.46 -16.18
C ASN A 390 -7.68 -10.59 -15.09
N GLY A 391 -7.20 -11.20 -14.01
CA GLY A 391 -6.55 -10.51 -12.90
C GLY A 391 -7.53 -9.80 -11.95
N ILE A 392 -6.97 -8.95 -11.10
CA ILE A 392 -7.70 -8.20 -10.07
C ILE A 392 -7.19 -6.76 -9.97
N PHE A 393 -8.10 -5.82 -9.73
CA PHE A 393 -7.77 -4.43 -9.41
C PHE A 393 -7.66 -4.22 -7.90
N VAL A 394 -6.58 -3.61 -7.44
CA VAL A 394 -6.24 -3.48 -6.01
C VAL A 394 -5.97 -2.03 -5.66
N ILE A 395 -6.65 -1.52 -4.63
CA ILE A 395 -6.42 -0.17 -4.11
C ILE A 395 -5.07 -0.14 -3.39
N SER A 396 -4.24 0.84 -3.72
CA SER A 396 -2.90 1.05 -3.19
C SER A 396 -2.67 2.50 -2.73
N ASP A 397 -1.49 2.77 -2.19
CA ASP A 397 -1.05 4.09 -1.70
C ASP A 397 -1.91 4.69 -0.57
N MET A 398 -1.86 4.05 0.59
CA MET A 398 -2.47 4.55 1.83
C MET A 398 -1.73 5.77 2.42
N GLY A 399 -0.63 6.23 1.80
CA GLY A 399 0.36 7.17 2.34
C GLY A 399 0.00 8.67 2.29
N LEU A 400 -0.98 9.06 1.45
CA LEU A 400 -1.47 10.46 1.37
C LEU A 400 -2.77 10.68 2.16
N SER A 401 -3.43 9.59 2.55
CA SER A 401 -4.81 9.56 3.06
C SER A 401 -5.02 10.19 4.45
N ALA A 402 -3.99 10.18 5.30
CA ALA A 402 -4.16 10.31 6.74
C ALA A 402 -3.19 11.33 7.35
N PHE A 403 -3.15 12.53 6.76
CA PHE A 403 -2.49 13.66 7.40
C PHE A 403 -3.15 14.00 8.75
N ASN A 404 -2.34 13.72 9.78
CA ASN A 404 -2.29 14.25 11.14
C ASN A 404 -3.20 13.57 12.20
N SER A 405 -2.58 13.42 13.39
CA SER A 405 -2.96 12.83 14.68
C SER A 405 -4.45 12.88 15.11
N ALA A 406 -4.77 12.22 16.24
CA ALA A 406 -6.11 12.13 16.83
C ALA A 406 -6.85 13.48 17.09
N LYS A 407 -6.23 14.64 16.83
CA LYS A 407 -6.84 15.98 16.82
C LYS A 407 -7.03 16.61 15.42
N SER A 408 -6.68 15.93 14.35
CA SER A 408 -6.70 16.48 12.97
C SER A 408 -7.26 15.53 11.92
N ARG A 409 -7.95 14.47 12.35
CA ARG A 409 -8.73 13.60 11.44
C ARG A 409 -9.74 14.39 10.57
N SER A 410 -10.09 15.60 11.01
CA SER A 410 -11.06 16.51 10.40
C SER A 410 -10.49 17.83 9.89
N ASN A 411 -9.20 18.15 10.11
CA ASN A 411 -8.71 19.55 10.09
C ASN A 411 -7.79 19.89 8.91
N VAL A 412 -7.62 18.99 7.94
CA VAL A 412 -6.92 19.33 6.69
C VAL A 412 -7.92 19.97 5.75
N PRO A 413 -7.80 21.27 5.45
CA PRO A 413 -8.65 21.91 4.46
C PRO A 413 -8.49 21.20 3.12
N GLY A 414 -9.57 20.98 2.38
CA GLY A 414 -9.49 20.22 1.12
C GLY A 414 -8.56 20.85 0.06
N HIS A 415 -8.26 22.14 0.16
CA HIS A 415 -7.30 22.85 -0.69
C HIS A 415 -5.81 22.58 -0.35
N ALA A 416 -5.51 22.02 0.83
CA ALA A 416 -4.14 21.80 1.31
C ALA A 416 -3.56 20.44 0.90
N LEU A 417 -4.33 19.62 0.16
CA LEU A 417 -3.90 18.32 -0.35
C LEU A 417 -3.09 18.49 -1.65
N PRO A 418 -1.84 18.00 -1.72
CA PRO A 418 -1.15 17.82 -2.99
C PRO A 418 -1.55 16.48 -3.64
N GLY A 419 -2.11 16.51 -4.85
CA GLY A 419 -2.40 15.30 -5.64
C GLY A 419 -3.63 15.42 -6.55
N ALA A 420 -3.44 15.10 -7.84
CA ALA A 420 -4.41 14.96 -8.93
C ALA A 420 -5.56 15.99 -8.96
N PRO A 421 -5.37 17.16 -9.60
CA PRO A 421 -6.41 18.19 -9.73
C PRO A 421 -7.76 17.64 -10.18
N GLY A 422 -7.78 16.63 -11.07
CA GLY A 422 -8.96 16.09 -11.76
C GLY A 422 -10.02 15.41 -10.88
N TYR A 423 -9.64 14.61 -9.88
CA TYR A 423 -10.58 13.73 -9.16
C TYR A 423 -11.18 14.35 -7.91
N ARG A 424 -10.64 15.49 -7.45
CA ARG A 424 -11.09 16.12 -6.21
C ARG A 424 -12.56 16.55 -6.28
N PRO A 425 -13.29 16.46 -5.17
CA PRO A 425 -14.68 16.84 -5.12
C PRO A 425 -14.87 18.36 -4.90
N PRO A 426 -16.08 18.90 -5.12
CA PRO A 426 -16.37 20.33 -4.98
C PRO A 426 -16.07 20.89 -3.59
N GLU A 427 -16.30 20.10 -2.53
CA GLU A 427 -16.08 20.54 -1.15
C GLU A 427 -14.63 20.90 -0.84
N CYS A 428 -13.65 20.55 -1.68
CA CYS A 428 -12.28 21.06 -1.54
C CYS A 428 -12.18 22.59 -1.65
N GLU A 429 -13.12 23.21 -2.37
CA GLU A 429 -13.15 24.66 -2.58
C GLU A 429 -14.20 25.38 -1.72
N ILE A 430 -15.00 24.64 -0.95
CA ILE A 430 -16.12 25.17 -0.18
C ILE A 430 -15.68 25.43 1.26
N GLU A 431 -16.12 26.54 1.85
CA GLU A 431 -15.85 26.90 3.24
C GLU A 431 -16.41 25.84 4.20
N GLY A 432 -15.57 25.39 5.14
CA GLY A 432 -15.88 24.26 6.03
C GLY A 432 -15.83 22.89 5.36
N GLY A 433 -15.53 22.80 4.07
CA GLY A 433 -15.33 21.54 3.37
C GLY A 433 -14.04 20.84 3.79
N MET A 434 -14.20 19.62 4.32
CA MET A 434 -13.10 18.80 4.81
C MET A 434 -13.05 17.47 4.07
N VAL A 435 -11.87 16.88 4.00
CA VAL A 435 -11.70 15.54 3.41
C VAL A 435 -12.42 14.51 4.29
N SER A 436 -13.40 13.80 3.72
CA SER A 436 -14.30 12.90 4.45
C SER A 436 -14.53 11.60 3.67
N ARG A 437 -15.31 10.65 4.20
CA ARG A 437 -15.74 9.46 3.43
C ARG A 437 -16.50 9.80 2.15
N GLN A 438 -17.17 10.96 2.11
CA GLN A 438 -17.86 11.42 0.91
C GLN A 438 -16.86 11.79 -0.20
N PHE A 439 -15.63 12.16 0.16
CA PHE A 439 -14.53 12.37 -0.77
C PHE A 439 -14.21 11.07 -1.53
N ASP A 440 -14.07 9.96 -0.80
CA ASP A 440 -13.82 8.63 -1.39
C ASP A 440 -14.98 8.20 -2.29
N VAL A 441 -16.22 8.49 -1.89
CA VAL A 441 -17.40 8.19 -2.72
C VAL A 441 -17.38 8.98 -4.05
N TRP A 442 -16.97 10.25 -4.03
CA TRP A 442 -16.87 11.05 -5.27
C TRP A 442 -15.75 10.56 -6.17
N THR A 443 -14.56 10.35 -5.61
CA THR A 443 -13.38 9.89 -6.36
C THR A 443 -13.60 8.49 -6.94
N MET A 444 -14.22 7.58 -6.18
CA MET A 444 -14.69 6.29 -6.69
C MET A 444 -15.74 6.44 -7.80
N GLY A 445 -16.63 7.42 -7.70
CA GLY A 445 -17.60 7.72 -8.77
C GLY A 445 -16.94 8.16 -10.07
N CYS A 446 -15.89 8.99 -9.98
CA CYS A 446 -15.07 9.40 -11.12
C CYS A 446 -14.37 8.18 -11.75
N LEU A 447 -13.72 7.36 -10.93
CA LEU A 447 -13.03 6.14 -11.34
C LEU A 447 -13.97 5.14 -12.04
N LEU A 448 -15.14 4.89 -11.46
CA LEU A 448 -16.12 3.97 -12.06
C LEU A 448 -16.70 4.49 -13.36
N LEU A 449 -16.89 5.81 -13.52
CA LEU A 449 -17.35 6.40 -14.78
C LEU A 449 -16.33 6.20 -15.91
N GLU A 450 -15.04 6.35 -15.60
CA GLU A 450 -13.98 6.05 -16.55
C GLU A 450 -13.88 4.55 -16.84
N LEU A 451 -13.97 3.68 -15.84
CA LEU A 451 -14.02 2.23 -16.04
C LEU A 451 -15.17 1.81 -16.97
N VAL A 452 -16.37 2.38 -16.81
CA VAL A 452 -17.52 2.12 -17.70
C VAL A 452 -17.26 2.68 -19.11
N THR A 453 -16.64 3.86 -19.21
CA THR A 453 -16.26 4.46 -20.49
C THR A 453 -15.28 3.55 -21.24
N TRP A 454 -14.27 3.04 -20.54
CA TRP A 454 -13.31 2.07 -21.06
C TRP A 454 -13.98 0.75 -21.47
N LEU A 455 -14.91 0.22 -20.66
CA LEU A 455 -15.63 -1.01 -20.99
C LEU A 455 -16.42 -0.89 -22.31
N LEU A 456 -17.03 0.28 -22.58
CA LEU A 456 -17.86 0.47 -23.77
C LEU A 456 -17.07 0.80 -25.05
N GLY A 457 -15.93 1.49 -24.95
CA GLY A 457 -15.18 1.94 -26.12
C GLY A 457 -13.67 2.03 -25.98
N GLY A 458 -13.09 1.49 -24.92
CA GLY A 458 -11.65 1.39 -24.72
C GLY A 458 -10.96 2.72 -24.46
N GLN A 459 -9.64 2.74 -24.67
CA GLN A 459 -8.76 3.89 -24.47
C GLN A 459 -9.20 5.13 -25.26
N GLN A 460 -9.70 4.94 -26.49
CA GLN A 460 -10.16 6.05 -27.32
C GLN A 460 -11.29 6.85 -26.64
N MET A 461 -12.29 6.16 -26.08
CA MET A 461 -13.39 6.84 -25.39
C MET A 461 -12.94 7.50 -24.08
N LEU A 462 -11.91 6.96 -23.41
CA LEU A 462 -11.31 7.63 -22.25
C LEU A 462 -10.65 8.95 -22.65
N ASP A 463 -9.84 8.95 -23.72
CA ASP A 463 -9.16 10.15 -24.23
C ASP A 463 -10.19 11.22 -24.67
N GLU A 464 -11.24 10.80 -25.38
CA GLU A 464 -12.35 11.67 -25.77
C GLU A 464 -13.07 12.26 -24.55
N PHE A 465 -13.32 11.45 -23.52
CA PHE A 465 -13.97 11.90 -22.30
C PHE A 465 -13.12 12.93 -21.56
N GLN A 466 -11.82 12.66 -21.40
CA GLN A 466 -10.88 13.58 -20.79
C GLN A 466 -10.85 14.91 -21.55
N ALA A 467 -10.73 14.87 -22.88
CA ALA A 467 -10.72 16.05 -23.73
C ALA A 467 -12.02 16.88 -23.60
N LYS A 468 -13.20 16.23 -23.53
CA LYS A 468 -14.48 16.92 -23.32
C LYS A 468 -14.62 17.56 -21.94
N ARG A 469 -13.95 17.02 -20.92
CA ARG A 469 -13.93 17.61 -19.57
C ARG A 469 -12.96 18.78 -19.42
N MET A 470 -11.95 18.89 -20.28
CA MET A 470 -10.97 19.97 -20.23
C MET A 470 -11.62 21.35 -20.37
N SER A 471 -11.62 22.12 -19.29
CA SER A 471 -12.17 23.49 -19.27
C SER A 471 -11.34 24.40 -18.37
N VAL A 472 -11.48 25.72 -18.53
CA VAL A 472 -10.86 26.69 -17.62
C VAL A 472 -11.47 26.55 -16.22
N TYR A 473 -10.62 26.60 -15.21
CA TYR A 473 -10.99 26.50 -13.81
C TYR A 473 -10.78 27.81 -13.05
N ILE A 474 -11.21 27.89 -11.78
CA ILE A 474 -11.15 29.13 -10.99
C ILE A 474 -9.74 29.68 -10.79
N ASN A 475 -8.69 28.88 -11.02
CA ASN A 475 -7.29 29.32 -10.99
C ASN A 475 -6.74 29.78 -12.36
N GLY A 476 -7.59 29.89 -13.39
CA GLY A 476 -7.23 30.28 -14.75
C GLY A 476 -6.61 29.17 -15.60
N SER A 477 -6.18 28.05 -15.01
CA SER A 477 -5.63 26.90 -15.74
C SER A 477 -6.74 26.05 -16.37
N LYS A 478 -6.43 25.37 -17.47
CA LYS A 478 -7.31 24.33 -18.02
C LYS A 478 -7.07 23.01 -17.29
N ASN A 479 -8.15 22.36 -16.86
CA ASN A 479 -8.09 21.04 -16.24
C ASN A 479 -9.34 20.20 -16.57
N ASP A 480 -9.26 18.90 -16.30
CA ASP A 480 -10.28 17.90 -16.58
C ASP A 480 -11.17 17.59 -15.37
N ILE A 481 -11.24 18.48 -14.37
CA ILE A 481 -12.02 18.28 -13.13
C ILE A 481 -13.48 17.94 -13.43
N PHE A 482 -14.12 17.07 -12.63
CA PHE A 482 -15.51 16.63 -12.86
C PHE A 482 -16.59 17.67 -12.49
N PHE A 483 -16.22 18.74 -11.79
CA PHE A 483 -17.11 19.83 -11.40
C PHE A 483 -16.59 21.18 -11.88
N GLU A 484 -17.47 22.16 -11.86
CA GLU A 484 -17.17 23.55 -12.17
C GLU A 484 -17.80 24.48 -11.13
N ILE A 485 -17.16 25.64 -10.94
CA ILE A 485 -17.70 26.77 -10.17
C ILE A 485 -18.12 27.84 -11.18
N LYS A 486 -19.34 28.37 -11.05
CA LYS A 486 -19.87 29.45 -11.90
C LYS A 486 -20.19 30.66 -11.04
N THR A 487 -19.98 31.85 -11.59
CA THR A 487 -20.48 33.08 -10.95
C THR A 487 -21.99 33.20 -11.16
N THR A 488 -22.71 33.82 -10.23
CA THR A 488 -24.13 34.17 -10.46
C THR A 488 -24.32 35.67 -10.59
N ARG A 489 -25.48 36.09 -11.12
CA ARG A 489 -25.91 37.50 -11.15
C ARG A 489 -26.70 37.93 -9.91
N GLY A 490 -26.95 37.01 -8.97
CA GLY A 490 -27.77 37.23 -7.76
C GLY A 490 -26.97 37.52 -6.50
N GLU A 491 -27.63 37.43 -5.32
CA GLU A 491 -27.01 37.70 -4.01
C GLU A 491 -25.92 36.68 -3.62
N VAL A 492 -26.00 35.44 -4.14
CA VAL A 492 -24.97 34.42 -3.92
C VAL A 492 -23.85 34.58 -4.96
N PRO A 493 -22.58 34.72 -4.56
CA PRO A 493 -21.51 35.05 -5.50
C PRO A 493 -21.22 33.93 -6.51
N VAL A 494 -21.37 32.66 -6.10
CA VAL A 494 -21.04 31.50 -6.94
C VAL A 494 -21.90 30.26 -6.67
N VAL A 495 -21.93 29.36 -7.65
CA VAL A 495 -22.51 28.02 -7.56
C VAL A 495 -21.50 26.94 -7.93
N ALA A 496 -21.60 25.78 -7.29
CA ALA A 496 -20.89 24.56 -7.67
C ALA A 496 -21.84 23.57 -8.35
N GLN A 497 -21.39 22.95 -9.44
CA GLN A 497 -22.14 21.90 -10.12
C GLN A 497 -21.21 20.88 -10.76
N VAL A 498 -21.71 19.66 -10.99
CA VAL A 498 -21.04 18.71 -11.90
C VAL A 498 -20.97 19.35 -13.29
N LYS A 499 -19.85 19.22 -13.99
CA LYS A 499 -19.69 19.79 -15.33
C LYS A 499 -20.75 19.25 -16.27
N GLN A 500 -21.27 20.12 -17.13
CA GLN A 500 -22.21 19.72 -18.17
C GLN A 500 -21.61 18.65 -19.10
N SER A 501 -20.32 18.71 -19.41
CA SER A 501 -19.66 17.68 -20.21
C SER A 501 -19.65 16.30 -19.56
N VAL A 502 -19.71 16.21 -18.23
CA VAL A 502 -19.83 14.92 -17.51
C VAL A 502 -21.24 14.36 -17.64
N THR A 503 -22.28 15.19 -17.42
CA THR A 503 -23.68 14.72 -17.54
C THR A 503 -24.05 14.39 -18.99
N GLU A 504 -23.55 15.15 -19.95
CA GLU A 504 -23.67 14.83 -21.39
C GLU A 504 -22.93 13.55 -21.76
N TRP A 505 -21.77 13.27 -21.16
CA TRP A 505 -21.04 12.03 -21.39
C TRP A 505 -21.81 10.83 -20.83
N ILE A 506 -22.34 10.91 -19.61
CA ILE A 506 -23.21 9.87 -19.03
C ILE A 506 -24.40 9.60 -19.97
N ALA A 507 -25.09 10.64 -20.44
CA ALA A 507 -26.18 10.49 -21.40
C ALA A 507 -25.73 9.83 -22.72
N GLN A 508 -24.53 10.16 -23.23
CA GLN A 508 -23.95 9.51 -24.41
C GLN A 508 -23.66 8.02 -24.16
N LEU A 509 -23.18 7.65 -22.98
CA LEU A 509 -22.98 6.25 -22.61
C LEU A 509 -24.31 5.50 -22.53
N HIS A 510 -25.37 6.10 -21.96
CA HIS A 510 -26.72 5.52 -22.00
C HIS A 510 -27.24 5.37 -23.46
N ALA A 511 -26.95 6.32 -24.35
CA ALA A 511 -27.34 6.23 -25.76
C ALA A 511 -26.40 5.33 -26.60
N HIS A 512 -25.33 4.80 -26.02
CA HIS A 512 -24.34 4.02 -26.77
C HIS A 512 -24.95 2.71 -27.27
N LYS A 513 -24.72 2.37 -28.54
CA LYS A 513 -25.34 1.22 -29.23
C LYS A 513 -25.16 -0.10 -28.47
N LYS A 514 -24.01 -0.27 -27.82
CA LYS A 514 -23.66 -1.49 -27.09
C LYS A 514 -23.98 -1.43 -25.60
N CYS A 515 -24.57 -0.35 -25.07
CA CYS A 515 -24.80 -0.17 -23.63
C CYS A 515 -25.80 -1.22 -23.09
N PRO A 516 -25.37 -2.16 -22.23
CA PRO A 516 -26.28 -3.14 -21.64
C PRO A 516 -26.99 -2.61 -20.41
N LYS A 517 -28.03 -3.32 -19.96
CA LYS A 517 -28.80 -2.97 -18.75
C LYS A 517 -27.91 -2.88 -17.50
N PHE A 518 -26.91 -3.74 -17.39
CA PHE A 518 -25.86 -3.66 -16.37
C PHE A 518 -25.19 -2.28 -16.32
N VAL A 519 -24.73 -1.77 -17.45
CA VAL A 519 -24.04 -0.47 -17.52
C VAL A 519 -25.00 0.66 -17.17
N HIS A 520 -26.26 0.60 -17.61
CA HIS A 520 -27.28 1.56 -17.20
C HIS A 520 -27.45 1.65 -15.68
N ASP A 521 -27.47 0.51 -14.99
CA ASP A 521 -27.64 0.49 -13.53
C ASP A 521 -26.43 1.10 -12.81
N VAL A 522 -25.22 0.80 -13.30
CA VAL A 522 -23.99 1.41 -12.78
C VAL A 522 -23.98 2.92 -13.01
N LEU A 523 -24.29 3.38 -14.23
CA LEU A 523 -24.34 4.81 -14.58
C LEU A 523 -25.39 5.57 -13.73
N ASN A 524 -26.56 4.98 -13.53
CA ASN A 524 -27.61 5.56 -12.68
C ASN A 524 -27.11 5.76 -11.24
N ILE A 525 -26.35 4.82 -10.68
CA ILE A 525 -25.77 4.97 -9.34
C ILE A 525 -24.71 6.07 -9.32
N ILE A 526 -23.81 6.07 -10.30
CA ILE A 526 -22.76 7.08 -10.42
C ILE A 526 -23.37 8.49 -10.45
N GLU A 527 -24.32 8.72 -11.37
CA GLU A 527 -24.93 10.03 -11.60
C GLU A 527 -25.76 10.49 -10.38
N ASN A 528 -26.58 9.61 -9.82
CA ASN A 528 -27.56 10.00 -8.82
C ASN A 528 -27.03 9.98 -7.39
N HIS A 529 -25.98 9.19 -7.11
CA HIS A 529 -25.57 8.85 -5.76
C HIS A 529 -24.07 9.04 -5.46
N MET A 530 -23.22 9.19 -6.47
CA MET A 530 -21.76 9.36 -6.28
C MET A 530 -21.26 10.74 -6.75
N LEU A 531 -21.55 11.12 -8.00
CA LEU A 531 -21.21 12.42 -8.58
C LEU A 531 -22.26 13.46 -8.25
N VAL A 532 -22.41 13.75 -6.96
CA VAL A 532 -23.39 14.70 -6.42
C VAL A 532 -22.68 15.81 -5.65
N VAL A 533 -23.02 17.07 -5.94
CA VAL A 533 -22.60 18.22 -5.11
C VAL A 533 -23.44 18.23 -3.84
N LEU A 534 -22.79 18.28 -2.68
CA LEU A 534 -23.44 18.19 -1.39
C LEU A 534 -24.29 19.44 -1.11
N SER A 535 -25.53 19.23 -0.69
CA SER A 535 -26.51 20.27 -0.37
C SER A 535 -27.34 19.87 0.84
N GLU A 536 -28.14 20.78 1.38
CA GLU A 536 -29.05 20.46 2.50
C GLU A 536 -30.04 19.34 2.14
N GLU A 537 -30.47 19.29 0.88
CA GLU A 537 -31.48 18.35 0.37
C GLU A 537 -30.90 17.03 -0.16
N LYS A 538 -29.66 17.04 -0.69
CA LYS A 538 -29.07 15.90 -1.40
C LYS A 538 -27.63 15.65 -0.96
N LYS A 539 -27.37 14.42 -0.52
CA LYS A 539 -26.05 13.88 -0.15
C LYS A 539 -25.71 12.67 -1.02
N ARG A 540 -24.41 12.36 -1.15
CA ARG A 540 -23.94 11.10 -1.75
C ARG A 540 -24.31 9.92 -0.85
N HIS A 541 -24.49 8.74 -1.45
CA HIS A 541 -24.71 7.51 -0.68
C HIS A 541 -23.49 7.15 0.17
N THR A 542 -23.72 6.46 1.29
CA THR A 542 -22.65 5.89 2.11
C THR A 542 -22.04 4.65 1.44
N SER A 543 -20.82 4.25 1.86
CA SER A 543 -20.20 3.01 1.36
C SER A 543 -21.06 1.77 1.62
N THR A 544 -21.81 1.73 2.73
CA THR A 544 -22.74 0.63 3.04
C THR A 544 -23.87 0.54 2.01
N ALA A 545 -24.49 1.67 1.65
CA ALA A 545 -25.55 1.71 0.65
C ALA A 545 -25.02 1.34 -0.75
N LEU A 546 -23.83 1.82 -1.11
CA LEU A 546 -23.17 1.49 -2.37
C LEU A 546 -22.79 0.01 -2.45
N LYS A 547 -22.18 -0.55 -1.39
CA LYS A 547 -21.88 -1.98 -1.30
C LYS A 547 -23.12 -2.83 -1.56
N LYS A 548 -24.25 -2.51 -0.92
CA LYS A 548 -25.51 -3.21 -1.15
C LYS A 548 -25.97 -3.12 -2.61
N ALA A 549 -25.93 -1.92 -3.20
CA ALA A 549 -26.36 -1.72 -4.59
C ALA A 549 -25.48 -2.49 -5.60
N PHE A 550 -24.15 -2.40 -5.48
CA PHE A 550 -23.23 -3.13 -6.34
C PHE A 550 -23.27 -4.64 -6.12
N HIS A 551 -23.59 -5.10 -4.91
CA HIS A 551 -23.79 -6.52 -4.64
C HIS A 551 -25.00 -7.08 -5.42
N GLU A 552 -26.12 -6.36 -5.44
CA GLU A 552 -27.29 -6.76 -6.22
C GLU A 552 -27.02 -6.74 -7.73
N ILE A 553 -26.33 -5.71 -8.24
CA ILE A 553 -25.90 -5.66 -9.64
C ILE A 553 -25.03 -6.88 -9.99
N ASN A 554 -24.04 -7.19 -9.16
CA ASN A 554 -23.15 -8.33 -9.40
C ASN A 554 -23.88 -9.68 -9.31
N LYS A 555 -24.87 -9.79 -8.44
CA LYS A 555 -25.75 -10.97 -8.37
C LYS A 555 -26.54 -11.15 -9.67
N LEU A 556 -27.07 -10.07 -10.24
CA LEU A 556 -27.76 -10.10 -11.54
C LEU A 556 -26.81 -10.52 -12.67
N CYS A 557 -25.58 -10.00 -12.70
CA CYS A 557 -24.57 -10.39 -13.69
C CYS A 557 -24.19 -11.88 -13.63
N ARG A 558 -24.33 -12.52 -12.46
CA ARG A 558 -23.94 -13.93 -12.24
C ARG A 558 -25.12 -14.90 -12.26
N ALA A 559 -26.34 -14.43 -12.53
CA ALA A 559 -27.51 -15.28 -12.66
C ALA A 559 -27.42 -16.16 -13.93
N ASN A 560 -28.15 -17.29 -13.93
CA ASN A 560 -28.14 -18.25 -15.05
C ASN A 560 -28.62 -17.64 -16.38
N GLU A 561 -29.50 -16.63 -16.32
CA GLU A 561 -30.05 -15.91 -17.49
C GLU A 561 -29.53 -14.47 -17.57
N SER A 562 -28.26 -14.26 -17.22
CA SER A 562 -27.64 -12.93 -17.15
C SER A 562 -27.19 -12.34 -18.49
N HIS A 563 -27.26 -13.11 -19.58
CA HIS A 563 -26.72 -12.71 -20.89
C HIS A 563 -27.30 -11.37 -21.35
N ASP A 564 -28.63 -11.22 -21.36
CA ASP A 564 -29.29 -10.01 -21.84
C ASP A 564 -29.02 -8.81 -20.92
N TYR A 565 -28.98 -9.06 -19.60
CA TYR A 565 -28.61 -8.04 -18.62
C TYR A 565 -27.18 -7.52 -18.84
N CYS A 566 -26.24 -8.41 -19.15
CA CYS A 566 -24.81 -8.14 -19.23
C CYS A 566 -24.35 -7.60 -20.57
N VAL A 567 -24.86 -8.11 -21.70
CA VAL A 567 -24.26 -7.85 -23.02
C VAL A 567 -25.23 -7.38 -24.10
N GLN A 568 -26.54 -7.54 -23.92
CA GLN A 568 -27.50 -7.03 -24.90
C GLN A 568 -27.53 -5.51 -24.84
N GLY A 569 -27.14 -4.84 -25.92
CA GLY A 569 -27.24 -3.39 -26.03
C GLY A 569 -28.70 -2.92 -26.06
N ILE A 570 -29.08 -2.06 -25.13
CA ILE A 570 -30.43 -1.46 -25.03
C ILE A 570 -30.27 0.07 -24.93
N PRO A 571 -29.84 0.74 -26.03
CA PRO A 571 -29.56 2.17 -25.99
C PRO A 571 -30.79 2.94 -25.52
N THR A 572 -30.62 3.71 -24.45
CA THR A 572 -31.70 4.46 -23.83
C THR A 572 -31.31 5.93 -23.88
N PRO A 573 -31.73 6.69 -24.91
CA PRO A 573 -31.45 8.12 -24.96
C PRO A 573 -32.06 8.81 -23.74
N VAL A 574 -31.21 9.33 -22.87
CA VAL A 574 -31.62 10.14 -21.72
C VAL A 574 -31.31 11.59 -22.04
N THR A 575 -32.22 12.50 -21.70
CA THR A 575 -31.89 13.94 -21.75
C THR A 575 -30.88 14.21 -20.64
N PRO A 576 -29.69 14.78 -20.93
CA PRO A 576 -28.76 15.16 -19.88
C PRO A 576 -29.48 16.04 -18.86
N GLN A 577 -29.50 15.63 -17.60
CA GLN A 577 -30.06 16.43 -16.52
C GLN A 577 -28.88 17.05 -15.77
N PRO A 578 -28.53 18.33 -16.01
CA PRO A 578 -27.53 18.99 -15.20
C PRO A 578 -27.98 18.91 -13.74
N ASN A 579 -27.11 18.42 -12.86
CA ASN A 579 -27.40 18.45 -11.44
C ASN A 579 -27.73 19.89 -11.03
N VAL A 580 -28.81 20.07 -10.25
CA VAL A 580 -29.24 21.40 -9.79
C VAL A 580 -28.04 22.09 -9.13
N PRO A 581 -27.62 23.28 -9.61
CA PRO A 581 -26.45 23.96 -9.08
C PRO A 581 -26.63 24.28 -7.60
N VAL A 582 -25.55 24.16 -6.83
CA VAL A 582 -25.57 24.42 -5.39
C VAL A 582 -24.92 25.78 -5.13
N ALA A 583 -25.65 26.69 -4.50
CA ALA A 583 -25.14 27.95 -3.98
C ALA A 583 -24.14 27.67 -2.86
N VAL A 584 -22.87 28.05 -3.04
CA VAL A 584 -21.77 27.72 -2.13
C VAL A 584 -21.04 28.96 -1.64
N LEU A 585 -20.48 28.87 -0.44
CA LEU A 585 -19.48 29.80 0.06
C LEU A 585 -18.09 29.20 -0.20
N LEU A 586 -17.22 29.89 -0.92
CA LEU A 586 -15.87 29.42 -1.18
C LEU A 586 -14.98 29.61 0.04
N ASN A 587 -14.01 28.72 0.22
CA ASN A 587 -12.94 28.95 1.18
C ASN A 587 -11.98 30.05 0.69
N GLU A 588 -11.16 30.59 1.60
CA GLU A 588 -10.27 31.72 1.32
C GLU A 588 -9.35 31.50 0.11
N ASN A 589 -8.79 30.30 -0.04
CA ASN A 589 -7.89 29.99 -1.16
C ASN A 589 -8.63 29.94 -2.49
N ALA A 590 -9.78 29.29 -2.55
CA ALA A 590 -10.63 29.25 -3.73
C ALA A 590 -11.14 30.65 -4.10
N GLN A 591 -11.48 31.46 -3.11
CA GLN A 591 -11.92 32.85 -3.31
C GLN A 591 -10.79 33.71 -3.90
N ASN A 592 -9.56 33.58 -3.37
CA ASN A 592 -8.39 34.28 -3.92
C ASN A 592 -8.07 33.85 -5.37
N MET A 593 -8.21 32.56 -5.69
CA MET A 593 -8.07 32.08 -7.08
C MET A 593 -9.13 32.70 -7.98
N LEU A 594 -10.39 32.70 -7.52
CA LEU A 594 -11.52 33.26 -8.24
C LEU A 594 -11.36 34.75 -8.52
N ASP A 595 -11.00 35.56 -7.52
CA ASP A 595 -10.91 37.01 -7.66
C ASP A 595 -9.85 37.43 -8.70
N ASN A 596 -8.79 36.64 -8.82
CA ASN A 596 -7.75 36.85 -9.83
C ASN A 596 -8.15 36.42 -11.25
N ASN A 597 -9.20 35.58 -11.41
CA ASN A 597 -9.54 34.94 -12.69
C ASN A 597 -11.04 35.04 -13.07
N ARG A 598 -11.81 35.89 -12.37
CA ARG A 598 -13.28 35.93 -12.44
C ARG A 598 -13.85 36.13 -13.86
N SER A 599 -13.15 36.88 -14.70
CA SER A 599 -13.53 37.18 -16.08
C SER A 599 -13.63 35.95 -17.00
N HIS A 600 -13.00 34.84 -16.61
CA HIS A 600 -12.94 33.62 -17.43
C HIS A 600 -14.03 32.58 -17.11
N LEU A 601 -14.86 32.84 -16.10
CA LEU A 601 -15.88 31.90 -15.64
C LEU A 601 -17.23 32.17 -16.28
N SER A 602 -17.93 31.08 -16.61
CA SER A 602 -19.31 31.16 -17.09
C SER A 602 -20.26 31.64 -15.99
N VAL A 603 -21.33 32.32 -16.41
CA VAL A 603 -22.36 32.86 -15.52
C VAL A 603 -23.54 31.89 -15.48
N HIS A 604 -23.96 31.52 -14.27
CA HIS A 604 -25.20 30.78 -14.06
C HIS A 604 -26.37 31.74 -13.84
N ASP A 605 -27.49 31.46 -14.52
CA ASP A 605 -28.76 32.16 -14.38
C ASP A 605 -29.87 31.10 -14.27
N GLY A 606 -30.42 30.90 -13.07
CA GLY A 606 -31.33 29.79 -12.80
C GLY A 606 -31.55 29.49 -11.32
N ARG A 607 -32.36 28.44 -11.06
CA ARG A 607 -32.65 27.97 -9.70
C ARG A 607 -31.45 27.24 -9.11
N THR A 608 -31.18 27.48 -7.84
CA THR A 608 -30.09 26.87 -7.08
C THR A 608 -30.62 26.15 -5.84
N ARG A 609 -29.88 25.16 -5.35
CA ARG A 609 -30.03 24.61 -4.00
C ARG A 609 -29.10 25.28 -3.02
N ASN A 610 -29.42 25.26 -1.74
CA ASN A 610 -28.52 25.72 -0.70
C ASN A 610 -27.45 24.68 -0.39
N SER A 611 -26.19 25.12 -0.29
CA SER A 611 -25.12 24.30 0.27
C SER A 611 -25.44 23.92 1.71
N MET A 612 -24.90 22.79 2.14
CA MET A 612 -24.84 22.47 3.57
C MET A 612 -24.13 23.60 4.34
N THR A 613 -24.56 23.82 5.59
CA THR A 613 -23.89 24.79 6.47
C THR A 613 -22.42 24.41 6.70
N VAL A 614 -21.56 25.40 6.98
CA VAL A 614 -20.14 25.19 7.33
C VAL A 614 -19.99 24.17 8.46
N GLU A 615 -20.84 24.25 9.48
CA GLU A 615 -20.81 23.31 10.60
C GLU A 615 -21.25 21.90 10.18
N SER A 616 -22.25 21.78 9.30
CA SER A 616 -22.65 20.47 8.75
C SER A 616 -21.57 19.85 7.85
N LEU A 617 -20.85 20.66 7.07
CA LEU A 617 -19.70 20.22 6.26
C LEU A 617 -18.57 19.72 7.17
N ARG A 618 -18.23 20.46 8.23
CA ARG A 618 -17.24 20.05 9.24
C ARG A 618 -17.66 18.78 9.98
N ARG A 619 -18.96 18.61 10.25
CA ARG A 619 -19.51 17.44 10.96
C ARG A 619 -19.77 16.22 10.09
N MET A 620 -19.62 16.30 8.76
CA MET A 620 -19.91 15.15 7.87
C MET A 620 -18.99 13.95 8.13
N GLU A 621 -17.89 14.14 8.84
CA GLU A 621 -17.06 13.05 9.36
C GLU A 621 -17.68 12.36 10.59
N ILE A 622 -18.46 13.08 11.41
CA ILE A 622 -19.00 12.61 12.70
C ILE A 622 -20.31 11.84 12.52
N ALA A 623 -21.13 12.22 11.53
CA ALA A 623 -22.52 11.78 11.39
C ALA A 623 -22.70 10.47 10.58
N GLY A 624 -21.77 9.52 10.69
CA GLY A 624 -21.91 8.18 10.10
C GLY A 624 -23.04 7.33 10.72
N ASN A 625 -23.67 7.77 11.81
CA ASN A 625 -24.81 7.10 12.46
C ASN A 625 -25.65 8.09 13.29
N VAL A 626 -26.37 9.01 12.65
CA VAL A 626 -27.50 9.69 13.31
C VAL A 626 -28.79 9.16 12.67
N PRO A 627 -29.67 8.45 13.39
CA PRO A 627 -31.00 8.13 12.88
C PRO A 627 -31.71 9.44 12.52
N PRO A 628 -32.58 9.46 11.49
CA PRO A 628 -33.33 10.68 11.19
C PRO A 628 -34.07 11.13 12.45
N GLU A 629 -33.80 12.36 12.90
CA GLU A 629 -34.57 13.01 13.96
C GLU A 629 -36.04 12.92 13.56
N ALA A 630 -36.85 12.36 14.45
CA ALA A 630 -38.29 12.32 14.26
C ALA A 630 -38.78 13.75 14.01
N SER A 631 -39.46 13.96 12.88
CA SER A 631 -40.13 15.22 12.59
C SER A 631 -40.98 15.64 13.79
N PRO A 632 -41.06 16.94 14.13
CA PRO A 632 -41.89 17.39 15.23
C PRO A 632 -43.34 17.11 14.86
N VAL A 633 -43.92 16.08 15.48
CA VAL A 633 -45.36 15.86 15.42
C VAL A 633 -46.01 17.07 16.08
N ALA A 634 -46.78 17.80 15.29
CA ALA A 634 -47.58 18.92 15.71
C ALA A 634 -48.40 18.53 16.96
N SER A 635 -48.18 19.26 18.04
CA SER A 635 -48.98 19.22 19.25
C SER A 635 -50.43 19.55 18.90
N ARG A 636 -51.29 18.54 18.81
CA ARG A 636 -52.72 18.73 19.01
C ARG A 636 -53.05 18.27 20.42
N ALA A 637 -53.27 19.27 21.28
CA ALA A 637 -54.00 19.12 22.51
C ALA A 637 -55.29 18.33 22.24
N HIS A 638 -55.58 17.31 23.04
CA HIS A 638 -56.93 17.07 23.56
C HIS A 638 -56.79 16.43 24.94
N SER A 639 -57.43 17.11 25.89
CA SER A 639 -57.63 16.76 27.27
C SER A 639 -58.50 15.50 27.40
N ALA A 640 -58.33 14.83 28.55
CA ALA A 640 -59.39 14.29 29.40
C ALA A 640 -59.69 12.77 29.42
N TYR A 641 -59.49 12.24 30.65
CA TYR A 641 -60.26 11.22 31.38
C TYR A 641 -60.07 9.71 31.09
N THR A 642 -59.44 9.05 32.10
CA THR A 642 -59.90 7.88 32.89
C THR A 642 -60.71 6.79 32.17
N TRP A 643 -60.36 5.50 32.18
CA TRP A 643 -59.79 4.63 33.22
C TRP A 643 -58.83 3.60 32.61
#